data_AF-A0AAJ4XIA8-F1
#
_entry.id   AF-A0AAJ4XIA8-F1
#
_cell.length_a   1.000
_cell.length_b   1.000
_cell.length_c   1.000
_cell.angle_alpha   90.00
_cell.angle_beta   90.00
_cell.angle_gamma   90.00
#
_symmetry.space_group_name_H-M   'P 1'
#
loop_
_entity.id
_entity.type
_entity.pdbx_description
1 polymer ?
#
loop_
_entity_poly.entity_id
_entity_poly.type
_entity_poly.pdbx_seq_one_letter_code
_entity_poly.pdbx_strand_id
1 'polypeptide(L)'
;MIGAGYHLVPSTEGQDTILSIADDETISSKKHTRPFSNDSTDDLSPEPRRTTPWLKLKAILLIALVCTTAVAACCAYRGAIPIKVWTSRPLSSTHPTSIPISSDGNLIFGLGIGDVTGPIVEVNMMGYASLPQTNTGLHIRLRSRAFIVGSSDDTPSFSSRLWGRLIPTADGSATRWLFINSDICMGDTAVRKAVVEQLRENYPGIYGERNVAFVGTHSHAGPGGFMQSLLPTLTSKGVILQNFDAIVSGTVQAAVQAHDDFLLRQSRLNNGAKTRLSFGKTRLEDAHIQRSRYAYEQNPQQERDLYNDEDQDHDFGLLKFEEIPSSNSQESLTAGFLSWYAVHGTSLYENNTLTSGDNKGLAALLYETAQQPDRLPGQNGFVAGFSQALVGDTSPNTKGAWCDDGSVCEYKHSTCDNGKGKERVQTCHGRGPAWGLDEYLPVSPTGGYDWASNEMIARKQVDAARSLMDRKPSSTASAGKYDSMTPLTGPIKSVKMNIDMSQYTVYRPNGTRVKTCPAALGYGFAGGTTDGPGAFDFVQGSNKTDHHNPFWDLVKGFIKNPGPEQIECQAPKAILLDIGEIHRPYDWGPSIVEVQILRLGQLFILVVPGEFTTMAGRRLKRAVSEAIKKAQLLEDGVEPIVQVSGPASTYGHYVTTQEEYSVQRYEGASTLFGPHTLEAYMDVFSRRLVPALRDEARDLPLGPQKEFDIRKAWKFKTGVVYDNPPFGHSFGDVLEQPLLSYPTPNSPNSTLSLFDTNPTVSSNSNITVTFVGANPRNNLRLESTYFEIQRYTDRGMWSVERTDGHHSTTMRWTRTNELHGSSKVEVGWDIEPWTKQGLYRVVYYGDRKTPFTGKIQPFEATSAEFYVV
;
A
#
# COMPACT_ATOMS: atom_id res chain seq x y z
N MET A 1 7.10 -45.64 -1.73
CA MET A 1 5.84 -45.84 -2.49
C MET A 1 4.78 -45.01 -1.80
N ILE A 2 4.08 -44.04 -2.39
CA ILE A 2 4.10 -43.48 -3.76
C ILE A 2 4.14 -41.95 -3.62
N GLY A 3 4.95 -41.26 -4.43
CA GLY A 3 5.04 -39.79 -4.42
C GLY A 3 4.27 -39.17 -5.59
N ALA A 4 3.60 -38.03 -5.36
CA ALA A 4 2.89 -37.26 -6.38
C ALA A 4 3.83 -36.22 -7.02
N GLY A 5 4.65 -36.66 -7.98
CA GLY A 5 5.46 -35.76 -8.81
C GLY A 5 4.63 -35.12 -9.93
N TYR A 6 4.71 -33.80 -10.09
CA TYR A 6 4.03 -33.08 -11.17
C TYR A 6 4.87 -33.12 -12.46
N HIS A 7 4.51 -34.01 -13.40
CA HIS A 7 4.92 -33.90 -14.80
C HIS A 7 3.73 -33.42 -15.66
N LEU A 8 3.99 -32.49 -16.59
CA LEU A 8 3.02 -32.03 -17.58
C LEU A 8 3.60 -32.23 -18.99
N VAL A 9 2.81 -32.87 -19.84
CA VAL A 9 3.12 -33.21 -21.24
C VAL A 9 2.76 -32.01 -22.15
N PRO A 10 3.45 -31.78 -23.28
CA PRO A 10 3.13 -30.67 -24.18
C PRO A 10 1.76 -30.83 -24.86
N SER A 11 1.02 -29.73 -25.02
CA SER A 11 -0.28 -29.70 -25.70
C SER A 11 -0.13 -29.48 -27.21
N THR A 12 -0.86 -30.23 -28.03
CA THR A 12 -1.03 -30.01 -29.47
C THR A 12 -2.04 -28.92 -29.79
N GLU A 13 -1.87 -28.28 -30.95
CA GLU A 13 -2.72 -27.21 -31.49
C GLU A 13 -4.07 -27.69 -32.07
N GLY A 14 -4.98 -26.73 -32.30
CA GLY A 14 -6.25 -26.87 -33.05
C GLY A 14 -7.22 -25.74 -32.66
N GLN A 15 -7.21 -24.58 -33.33
CA GLN A 15 -7.92 -24.23 -34.59
C GLN A 15 -9.47 -24.29 -34.56
N ASP A 16 -10.04 -23.09 -34.66
CA ASP A 16 -11.25 -22.66 -35.39
C ASP A 16 -12.56 -23.48 -35.38
N THR A 17 -13.66 -22.83 -34.96
CA THR A 17 -14.87 -22.74 -35.80
C THR A 17 -15.68 -21.46 -35.50
N ILE A 18 -16.29 -20.87 -36.52
CA ILE A 18 -17.09 -19.62 -36.48
C ILE A 18 -18.46 -19.86 -37.17
N LEU A 19 -19.52 -19.17 -36.70
CA LEU A 19 -20.88 -19.02 -37.29
C LEU A 19 -21.75 -20.31 -37.34
N SER A 20 -23.05 -20.26 -37.01
CA SER A 20 -24.09 -19.48 -37.71
C SER A 20 -25.42 -19.38 -36.93
N ILE A 21 -26.26 -18.39 -37.30
CA ILE A 21 -27.67 -18.24 -36.89
C ILE A 21 -28.54 -18.17 -38.15
N ALA A 22 -29.63 -18.95 -38.17
CA ALA A 22 -30.87 -18.81 -38.96
C ALA A 22 -31.86 -19.83 -38.34
N ASP A 23 -33.02 -19.42 -37.82
CA ASP A 23 -34.32 -19.30 -38.51
C ASP A 23 -34.85 -20.64 -39.06
N ASP A 24 -36.13 -21.01 -39.02
CA ASP A 24 -37.35 -20.68 -38.26
C ASP A 24 -38.39 -21.73 -38.75
N GLU A 25 -39.43 -22.12 -38.00
CA GLU A 25 -40.73 -22.59 -38.57
C GLU A 25 -41.77 -23.07 -37.52
N THR A 26 -42.91 -22.36 -37.51
CA THR A 26 -44.30 -22.87 -37.45
C THR A 26 -45.05 -23.21 -36.13
N ILE A 27 -46.01 -22.32 -35.83
CA ILE A 27 -47.47 -22.55 -35.70
C ILE A 27 -47.98 -23.60 -34.67
N SER A 28 -48.71 -23.12 -33.64
CA SER A 28 -50.13 -23.49 -33.44
C SER A 28 -50.89 -22.53 -32.51
N SER A 29 -52.20 -22.42 -32.73
CA SER A 29 -53.11 -21.47 -32.09
C SER A 29 -53.83 -21.99 -30.84
N LYS A 30 -54.30 -21.08 -29.95
CA LYS A 30 -55.75 -20.98 -29.60
C LYS A 30 -56.11 -19.70 -28.82
N LYS A 31 -57.40 -19.35 -28.88
CA LYS A 31 -58.04 -18.10 -28.42
C LYS A 31 -58.56 -18.18 -26.97
N HIS A 32 -58.76 -17.02 -26.32
CA HIS A 32 -60.06 -16.54 -25.78
C HIS A 32 -59.91 -15.10 -25.19
N THR A 33 -60.39 -14.04 -25.87
CA THR A 33 -61.65 -13.27 -25.62
C THR A 33 -61.77 -12.63 -24.21
N ARG A 34 -61.59 -11.31 -24.03
CA ARG A 34 -62.51 -10.12 -24.29
C ARG A 34 -63.26 -9.67 -23.01
N PRO A 35 -63.88 -8.46 -22.91
CA PRO A 35 -63.63 -7.14 -23.57
C PRO A 35 -63.80 -5.91 -22.60
N PHE A 36 -64.02 -4.70 -23.20
CA PHE A 36 -64.61 -3.40 -22.73
C PHE A 36 -63.64 -2.21 -22.93
N SER A 37 -63.62 -1.54 -24.11
CA SER A 37 -64.46 -0.41 -24.58
C SER A 37 -64.12 0.96 -23.92
N ASN A 38 -63.49 1.92 -24.61
CA ASN A 38 -63.97 2.85 -25.67
C ASN A 38 -64.88 4.00 -25.20
N ASP A 39 -64.33 5.23 -25.17
CA ASP A 39 -64.69 6.42 -25.99
C ASP A 39 -63.66 7.54 -25.68
N SER A 40 -63.15 8.41 -26.57
CA SER A 40 -63.71 9.21 -27.70
C SER A 40 -64.57 10.39 -27.20
N THR A 41 -64.53 11.65 -27.69
CA THR A 41 -63.96 12.31 -28.90
C THR A 41 -63.61 13.80 -28.61
N ASP A 42 -62.78 14.41 -29.47
CA ASP A 42 -62.80 15.78 -30.07
C ASP A 42 -63.18 17.05 -29.22
N ASP A 43 -62.68 18.27 -29.47
CA ASP A 43 -62.75 18.98 -30.77
C ASP A 43 -61.94 20.31 -30.87
N LEU A 44 -61.78 20.79 -32.11
CA LEU A 44 -61.52 22.15 -32.62
C LEU A 44 -60.19 22.92 -32.36
N SER A 45 -59.70 23.50 -33.47
CA SER A 45 -58.66 24.54 -33.59
C SER A 45 -59.26 25.85 -34.16
N PRO A 46 -58.49 26.96 -34.27
CA PRO A 46 -57.83 27.21 -35.56
C PRO A 46 -56.45 27.90 -35.50
N GLU A 47 -55.69 27.74 -36.60
CA GLU A 47 -54.37 28.33 -36.89
C GLU A 47 -54.49 29.74 -37.54
N PRO A 48 -53.39 30.52 -37.78
CA PRO A 48 -52.70 30.36 -39.07
C PRO A 48 -51.18 30.71 -39.20
N ARG A 49 -50.45 29.81 -39.89
CA ARG A 49 -49.53 30.02 -41.02
C ARG A 49 -48.18 30.76 -40.89
N ARG A 50 -47.10 30.02 -41.17
CA ARG A 50 -46.15 30.11 -42.34
C ARG A 50 -44.75 29.57 -41.93
N THR A 51 -43.94 28.84 -42.72
CA THR A 51 -44.06 28.17 -44.03
C THR A 51 -42.92 27.12 -44.15
N THR A 52 -43.24 25.94 -44.68
CA THR A 52 -42.35 24.80 -45.06
C THR A 52 -41.81 24.96 -46.51
N PRO A 53 -41.20 23.96 -47.19
CA PRO A 53 -40.31 22.83 -46.81
C PRO A 53 -39.07 22.69 -47.76
N TRP A 54 -38.23 21.63 -47.61
CA TRP A 54 -38.12 20.54 -48.62
C TRP A 54 -37.24 19.36 -48.17
N LEU A 55 -37.60 18.15 -48.60
CA LEU A 55 -36.93 16.88 -48.29
C LEU A 55 -36.16 16.32 -49.50
N LYS A 56 -35.23 15.40 -49.22
CA LYS A 56 -34.86 14.21 -50.03
C LYS A 56 -34.63 14.41 -51.53
N LEU A 57 -33.41 14.15 -52.00
CA LEU A 57 -33.22 13.30 -53.19
C LEU A 57 -31.83 12.63 -53.21
N LYS A 58 -31.81 11.36 -53.62
CA LYS A 58 -30.63 10.56 -54.05
C LYS A 58 -29.62 10.07 -53.00
N ALA A 59 -30.08 9.13 -52.18
CA ALA A 59 -29.48 7.80 -52.32
C ALA A 59 -30.13 7.14 -53.56
N ILE A 60 -29.32 6.75 -54.55
CA ILE A 60 -29.55 5.91 -55.75
C ILE A 60 -28.45 6.31 -56.75
N LEU A 61 -27.28 5.63 -56.69
CA LEU A 61 -26.22 5.51 -57.72
C LEU A 61 -24.88 4.96 -57.17
N LEU A 62 -24.90 3.99 -56.24
CA LEU A 62 -23.67 3.33 -55.77
C LEU A 62 -23.76 1.80 -55.64
N ILE A 63 -24.65 1.19 -56.42
CA ILE A 63 -24.67 -0.27 -56.69
C ILE A 63 -24.99 -0.44 -58.19
N ALA A 64 -23.97 -0.42 -59.06
CA ALA A 64 -23.94 -1.03 -60.42
C ALA A 64 -22.70 -0.60 -61.23
N LEU A 65 -21.57 -1.29 -61.03
CA LEU A 65 -20.54 -1.71 -62.02
C LEU A 65 -19.32 -2.18 -61.18
N VAL A 66 -19.05 -3.46 -60.99
CA VAL A 66 -18.77 -4.53 -61.97
C VAL A 66 -17.49 -4.25 -62.77
N CYS A 67 -16.53 -5.14 -62.50
CA CYS A 67 -15.31 -5.47 -63.22
C CYS A 67 -15.33 -5.24 -64.75
N THR A 68 -14.20 -4.85 -65.35
CA THR A 68 -13.31 -5.75 -66.13
C THR A 68 -12.31 -4.98 -67.02
N THR A 69 -11.20 -5.65 -67.40
CA THR A 69 -10.26 -5.35 -68.51
C THR A 69 -9.29 -4.15 -68.36
N ALA A 70 -8.14 -4.07 -69.07
CA ALA A 70 -7.03 -5.03 -69.28
C ALA A 70 -5.90 -4.45 -70.18
N VAL A 71 -4.65 -4.89 -69.95
CA VAL A 71 -3.54 -5.09 -70.95
C VAL A 71 -2.60 -3.94 -71.42
N ALA A 72 -1.29 -4.30 -71.45
CA ALA A 72 -0.10 -3.78 -72.18
C ALA A 72 0.54 -2.43 -71.76
N ALA A 73 1.85 -2.30 -71.49
CA ALA A 73 3.05 -2.99 -72.02
C ALA A 73 4.08 -3.34 -70.89
N CYS A 74 4.77 -4.49 -70.86
CA CYS A 74 5.94 -4.91 -71.67
C CYS A 74 7.12 -3.92 -71.62
N CYS A 75 8.37 -4.24 -71.24
CA CYS A 75 9.11 -5.52 -71.08
C CYS A 75 10.33 -5.33 -70.13
N ALA A 76 11.12 -6.31 -69.66
CA ALA A 76 10.97 -7.78 -69.44
C ALA A 76 12.28 -8.35 -68.84
N TYR A 77 12.24 -9.39 -67.97
CA TYR A 77 13.17 -10.56 -67.86
C TYR A 77 12.77 -11.36 -66.59
N ARG A 78 12.26 -12.61 -66.59
CA ARG A 78 12.75 -13.96 -67.02
C ARG A 78 13.88 -14.59 -66.17
N GLY A 79 13.57 -15.73 -65.54
CA GLY A 79 14.50 -16.64 -64.82
C GLY A 79 13.89 -17.21 -63.53
N ALA A 80 12.80 -17.99 -63.55
CA ALA A 80 12.72 -19.43 -63.88
C ALA A 80 13.21 -20.38 -62.75
N ILE A 81 12.31 -21.29 -62.33
CA ILE A 81 12.42 -22.26 -61.22
C ILE A 81 13.20 -23.53 -61.67
N PRO A 82 13.65 -24.43 -60.76
CA PRO A 82 12.77 -25.55 -60.41
C PRO A 82 12.85 -26.06 -58.96
N ILE A 83 11.74 -26.67 -58.52
CA ILE A 83 11.61 -27.47 -57.30
C ILE A 83 12.44 -28.77 -57.43
N LYS A 84 13.02 -29.26 -56.34
CA LYS A 84 13.40 -30.68 -56.20
C LYS A 84 12.97 -31.25 -54.85
N VAL A 85 12.62 -32.54 -54.89
CA VAL A 85 12.02 -33.34 -53.82
C VAL A 85 13.03 -34.38 -53.33
N TRP A 86 13.03 -34.64 -52.02
CA TRP A 86 13.68 -35.76 -51.29
C TRP A 86 15.23 -35.85 -51.29
N THR A 87 15.80 -35.93 -50.07
CA THR A 87 16.46 -37.14 -49.53
C THR A 87 16.68 -37.00 -48.01
N SER A 88 16.99 -38.12 -47.33
CA SER A 88 16.97 -38.29 -45.87
C SER A 88 18.37 -38.35 -45.21
N ARG A 89 18.49 -37.78 -44.00
CA ARG A 89 19.52 -38.03 -42.95
C ARG A 89 20.96 -37.54 -43.27
N PRO A 90 21.86 -37.39 -42.27
CA PRO A 90 21.74 -37.71 -40.83
C PRO A 90 21.81 -36.50 -39.88
N LEU A 91 21.61 -36.75 -38.57
CA LEU A 91 21.87 -35.76 -37.52
C LEU A 91 23.38 -35.42 -37.48
N SER A 92 23.70 -34.14 -37.35
CA SER A 92 25.01 -33.67 -36.90
C SER A 92 24.82 -32.92 -35.58
N SER A 93 25.60 -33.26 -34.57
CA SER A 93 25.58 -32.60 -33.26
C SER A 93 26.29 -31.25 -33.33
N THR A 94 25.56 -30.20 -33.69
CA THR A 94 26.03 -28.83 -33.45
C THR A 94 25.94 -28.54 -31.96
N HIS A 95 27.09 -28.42 -31.29
CA HIS A 95 27.15 -27.86 -29.94
C HIS A 95 26.36 -26.54 -29.89
N PRO A 96 25.57 -26.28 -28.83
CA PRO A 96 25.00 -24.96 -28.62
C PRO A 96 26.17 -23.99 -28.46
N THR A 97 26.39 -23.16 -29.47
CA THR A 97 27.31 -22.04 -29.37
C THR A 97 26.69 -21.09 -28.35
N SER A 98 27.43 -20.82 -27.27
CA SER A 98 27.01 -19.90 -26.22
C SER A 98 26.58 -18.58 -26.85
N ILE A 99 25.28 -18.30 -26.83
CA ILE A 99 24.76 -16.97 -27.13
C ILE A 99 25.37 -16.07 -26.04
N PRO A 100 26.11 -15.00 -26.38
CA PRO A 100 26.58 -14.08 -25.37
C PRO A 100 25.34 -13.45 -24.72
N ILE A 101 25.17 -13.71 -23.42
CA ILE A 101 24.23 -12.97 -22.59
C ILE A 101 24.52 -11.50 -22.84
N SER A 102 23.50 -10.74 -23.24
CA SER A 102 23.69 -9.32 -23.54
C SER A 102 24.30 -8.63 -22.33
N SER A 103 25.37 -7.87 -22.58
CA SER A 103 26.18 -7.10 -21.64
C SER A 103 25.47 -6.69 -20.34
N ASP A 104 26.21 -6.73 -19.23
CA ASP A 104 25.90 -6.04 -17.98
C ASP A 104 25.34 -4.63 -18.26
N GLY A 105 24.02 -4.52 -18.35
CA GLY A 105 23.35 -3.26 -18.58
C GLY A 105 23.63 -2.39 -17.36
N ASN A 106 24.12 -1.17 -17.58
CA ASN A 106 24.45 -0.26 -16.49
C ASN A 106 23.21 -0.07 -15.62
N LEU A 107 23.22 -0.71 -14.46
CA LEU A 107 22.15 -0.66 -13.48
C LEU A 107 22.09 0.77 -12.94
N ILE A 108 20.91 1.35 -12.90
CA ILE A 108 20.71 2.72 -12.41
C ILE A 108 19.56 2.69 -11.41
N PHE A 109 19.72 3.46 -10.34
CA PHE A 109 18.70 3.65 -9.35
C PHE A 109 18.57 5.13 -9.00
N GLY A 110 17.39 5.51 -8.52
CA GLY A 110 17.07 6.85 -8.05
C GLY A 110 16.21 6.78 -6.80
N LEU A 111 16.50 7.63 -5.82
CA LEU A 111 15.85 7.64 -4.51
C LEU A 111 15.24 9.01 -4.25
N GLY A 112 14.07 9.03 -3.63
CA GLY A 112 13.38 10.27 -3.30
C GLY A 112 12.41 10.12 -2.14
N ILE A 113 12.04 11.24 -1.53
CA ILE A 113 11.19 11.35 -0.35
C ILE A 113 10.27 12.57 -0.50
N GLY A 114 9.06 12.50 0.05
CA GLY A 114 8.09 13.60 0.00
C GLY A 114 7.03 13.45 1.08
N ASP A 115 6.60 14.58 1.63
CA ASP A 115 5.61 14.69 2.70
C ASP A 115 4.20 14.38 2.19
N VAL A 116 3.57 13.36 2.77
CA VAL A 116 2.18 12.96 2.51
C VAL A 116 1.28 13.20 3.73
N THR A 117 1.72 14.04 4.66
CA THR A 117 0.99 14.34 5.90
C THR A 117 -0.31 15.08 5.60
N GLY A 118 -1.41 14.34 5.66
CA GLY A 118 -2.76 14.88 5.56
C GLY A 118 -3.19 15.73 6.77
N PRO A 119 -4.51 15.99 6.92
CA PRO A 119 -5.05 16.82 7.99
C PRO A 119 -4.84 16.20 9.37
N ILE A 120 -3.90 16.74 10.14
CA ILE A 120 -3.50 16.28 11.48
C ILE A 120 -4.51 16.57 12.60
N VAL A 121 -5.69 17.12 12.31
CA VAL A 121 -6.76 17.35 13.30
C VAL A 121 -8.14 17.08 12.72
N GLU A 122 -9.11 16.81 13.60
CA GLU A 122 -10.55 16.67 13.34
C GLU A 122 -10.95 15.59 12.30
N VAL A 123 -10.02 14.92 11.64
CA VAL A 123 -10.26 13.84 10.68
C VAL A 123 -10.10 12.49 11.39
N ASN A 124 -10.90 11.49 11.00
CA ASN A 124 -10.82 10.15 11.57
C ASN A 124 -9.57 9.43 11.04
N MET A 125 -8.96 8.60 11.88
CA MET A 125 -7.76 7.85 11.52
C MET A 125 -8.12 6.58 10.73
N MET A 126 -7.26 6.18 9.78
CA MET A 126 -7.47 5.00 8.94
C MET A 126 -6.81 3.77 9.57
N GLY A 127 -7.51 2.64 9.59
CA GLY A 127 -7.03 1.39 10.18
C GLY A 127 -8.10 0.76 11.07
N TYR A 128 -8.14 1.19 12.34
CA TYR A 128 -9.03 0.64 13.37
C TYR A 128 -10.54 0.80 13.14
N ALA A 129 -10.97 1.61 12.17
CA ALA A 129 -12.38 1.91 11.89
C ALA A 129 -13.17 2.45 13.11
N SER A 130 -12.47 3.07 14.07
CA SER A 130 -13.01 3.56 15.33
C SER A 130 -13.53 4.99 15.20
N LEU A 131 -14.82 5.24 15.49
CA LEU A 131 -15.40 6.59 15.42
C LEU A 131 -14.79 7.59 16.42
N PRO A 132 -14.47 7.22 17.68
CA PRO A 132 -13.74 8.10 18.60
C PRO A 132 -12.33 8.49 18.14
N GLN A 133 -11.66 7.65 17.35
CA GLN A 133 -10.27 7.87 16.93
C GLN A 133 -10.18 8.98 15.87
N THR A 134 -10.17 10.22 16.33
CA THR A 134 -10.06 11.43 15.51
C THR A 134 -8.73 12.09 15.80
N ASN A 135 -7.97 12.45 14.76
CA ASN A 135 -6.70 13.14 14.88
C ASN A 135 -6.86 14.41 15.76
N THR A 136 -5.95 14.59 16.72
CA THR A 136 -5.81 15.78 17.57
C THR A 136 -4.45 16.45 17.43
N GLY A 137 -3.54 15.91 16.60
CA GLY A 137 -2.23 16.49 16.38
C GLY A 137 -1.27 15.59 15.60
N LEU A 138 0.02 15.80 15.82
CA LEU A 138 1.12 15.21 15.07
C LEU A 138 2.19 14.69 16.04
N HIS A 139 2.66 13.47 15.77
CA HIS A 139 3.89 12.92 16.33
C HIS A 139 5.02 13.03 15.29
N ILE A 140 4.86 12.36 14.14
CA ILE A 140 5.83 12.40 13.05
C ILE A 140 5.12 12.59 11.71
N ARG A 141 5.72 13.42 10.85
CA ARG A 141 5.35 13.60 9.44
C ARG A 141 5.34 12.25 8.71
N LEU A 142 4.27 12.00 7.95
CA LEU A 142 4.11 10.83 7.09
C LEU A 142 4.82 11.08 5.76
N ARG A 143 5.64 10.13 5.27
CA ARG A 143 6.39 10.32 4.01
C ARG A 143 6.16 9.20 3.00
N SER A 144 6.10 9.57 1.73
CA SER A 144 6.31 8.66 0.60
C SER A 144 7.80 8.57 0.31
N ARG A 145 8.32 7.34 0.18
CA ARG A 145 9.70 7.03 -0.21
C ARG A 145 9.69 6.28 -1.53
N ALA A 146 10.38 6.84 -2.52
CA ALA A 146 10.38 6.38 -3.90
C ALA A 146 11.71 5.71 -4.25
N PHE A 147 11.62 4.53 -4.86
CA PHE A 147 12.75 3.71 -5.29
C PHE A 147 12.59 3.37 -6.76
N ILE A 148 13.42 3.97 -7.62
CA ILE A 148 13.49 3.63 -9.04
C ILE A 148 14.64 2.65 -9.25
N VAL A 149 14.41 1.62 -10.06
CA VAL A 149 15.45 0.77 -10.64
C VAL A 149 15.23 0.69 -12.15
N GLY A 150 16.30 0.85 -12.92
CA GLY A 150 16.25 0.82 -14.39
C GLY A 150 17.60 0.54 -15.03
N SER A 151 17.58 0.30 -16.34
CA SER A 151 18.78 0.21 -17.19
C SER A 151 19.10 1.57 -17.80
N SER A 152 20.32 1.75 -18.31
CA SER A 152 20.65 2.83 -19.25
C SER A 152 19.84 2.75 -20.56
N ASP A 153 19.35 1.56 -20.91
CA ASP A 153 18.55 1.32 -22.12
C ASP A 153 17.07 1.64 -21.88
N ASP A 154 16.75 2.93 -21.77
CA ASP A 154 15.37 3.46 -21.77
C ASP A 154 14.72 3.49 -23.17
N THR A 155 15.25 2.71 -24.15
CA THR A 155 14.69 2.71 -25.51
C THR A 155 13.25 2.20 -25.50
N PRO A 156 12.25 2.99 -25.93
CA PRO A 156 10.87 2.52 -25.98
C PRO A 156 10.77 1.40 -27.02
N SER A 157 10.44 0.18 -26.58
CA SER A 157 10.43 -0.99 -27.45
C SER A 157 9.60 -0.74 -28.71
N PHE A 158 10.26 -0.80 -29.87
CA PHE A 158 9.65 -0.53 -31.17
C PHE A 158 8.48 -1.47 -31.48
N SER A 159 8.47 -2.68 -30.91
CA SER A 159 7.39 -3.66 -31.09
C SER A 159 6.07 -3.25 -30.42
N SER A 160 6.10 -2.41 -29.38
CA SER A 160 4.88 -1.90 -28.71
C SER A 160 4.02 -1.04 -29.66
N ARG A 161 4.65 -0.30 -30.58
CA ARG A 161 3.96 0.62 -31.50
C ARG A 161 3.20 -0.08 -32.62
N LEU A 162 3.56 -1.31 -32.99
CA LEU A 162 2.96 -2.00 -34.14
C LEU A 162 1.72 -2.84 -33.77
N TRP A 163 1.68 -3.40 -32.55
CA TRP A 163 0.61 -4.33 -32.12
C TRP A 163 -0.36 -3.74 -31.10
N GLY A 164 -0.02 -2.63 -30.42
CA GLY A 164 -0.87 -1.98 -29.39
C GLY A 164 -2.15 -1.30 -29.90
N ARG A 165 -2.62 -1.60 -31.12
CA ARG A 165 -3.82 -0.97 -31.73
C ARG A 165 -5.11 -1.80 -31.63
N LEU A 166 -5.06 -3.03 -31.12
CA LEU A 166 -6.24 -3.92 -31.03
C LEU A 166 -6.61 -4.37 -29.61
N ILE A 167 -5.65 -4.40 -28.67
CA ILE A 167 -5.89 -4.76 -27.27
C ILE A 167 -5.08 -3.80 -26.38
N PRO A 168 -5.71 -3.09 -25.42
CA PRO A 168 -4.98 -2.25 -24.46
C PRO A 168 -4.08 -3.08 -23.53
N THR A 169 -2.80 -2.72 -23.49
CA THR A 169 -1.79 -3.29 -22.58
C THR A 169 -1.32 -2.22 -21.59
N ALA A 170 -0.67 -2.64 -20.50
CA ALA A 170 -0.17 -1.71 -19.50
C ALA A 170 0.99 -0.83 -20.05
N ASP A 171 0.88 0.48 -19.92
CA ASP A 171 1.86 1.45 -20.42
C ASP A 171 3.01 1.73 -19.42
N GLY A 172 4.01 2.50 -19.84
CA GLY A 172 5.25 2.75 -19.09
C GLY A 172 6.43 1.90 -19.59
N SER A 173 7.65 2.27 -19.17
CA SER A 173 8.88 1.59 -19.55
C SER A 173 8.91 0.14 -19.05
N ALA A 174 9.36 -0.78 -19.91
CA ALA A 174 9.54 -2.18 -19.55
C ALA A 174 10.84 -2.42 -18.75
N THR A 175 11.88 -1.62 -18.99
CA THR A 175 13.24 -1.76 -18.44
C THR A 175 13.51 -0.89 -17.21
N ARG A 176 12.47 -0.25 -16.67
CA ARG A 176 12.51 0.61 -15.48
C ARG A 176 11.23 0.40 -14.65
N TRP A 177 11.34 0.33 -13.33
CA TRP A 177 10.21 0.35 -12.41
C TRP A 177 10.40 1.34 -11.26
N LEU A 178 9.28 1.77 -10.68
CA LEU A 178 9.16 2.67 -9.55
C LEU A 178 8.37 1.95 -8.45
N PHE A 179 8.97 1.84 -7.27
CA PHE A 179 8.32 1.35 -6.06
C PHE A 179 8.15 2.51 -5.07
N ILE A 180 6.92 2.75 -4.63
CA ILE A 180 6.58 3.71 -3.57
C ILE A 180 6.28 2.95 -2.28
N ASN A 181 7.00 3.29 -1.21
CA ASN A 181 6.67 2.93 0.17
C ASN A 181 6.15 4.17 0.89
N SER A 182 4.85 4.22 1.23
CA SER A 182 4.23 5.41 1.83
C SER A 182 3.78 5.15 3.25
N ASP A 183 4.05 6.08 4.18
CA ASP A 183 3.69 6.00 5.60
C ASP A 183 2.16 6.19 5.85
N ILE A 184 1.34 5.42 5.14
CA ILE A 184 -0.12 5.42 5.21
C ILE A 184 -0.65 3.98 5.36
N CYS A 185 -1.93 3.85 5.72
CA CYS A 185 -2.55 2.57 6.03
C CYS A 185 -2.60 1.60 4.82
N MET A 186 -2.87 2.06 3.60
CA MET A 186 -2.89 1.19 2.42
C MET A 186 -2.76 1.95 1.10
N GLY A 187 -2.40 1.23 0.03
CA GLY A 187 -2.63 1.70 -1.33
C GLY A 187 -4.13 1.81 -1.66
N ASP A 188 -4.48 2.77 -2.51
CA ASP A 188 -5.81 2.89 -3.13
C ASP A 188 -5.70 3.13 -4.65
N THR A 189 -6.60 2.53 -5.43
CA THR A 189 -6.56 2.58 -6.90
C THR A 189 -6.74 3.99 -7.45
N ALA A 190 -7.56 4.85 -6.83
CA ALA A 190 -7.70 6.24 -7.25
C ALA A 190 -6.45 7.07 -6.89
N VAL A 191 -5.84 6.83 -5.72
CA VAL A 191 -4.55 7.45 -5.34
C VAL A 191 -3.46 7.06 -6.33
N ARG A 192 -3.26 5.75 -6.56
CA ARG A 192 -2.26 5.24 -7.51
C ARG A 192 -2.51 5.80 -8.92
N LYS A 193 -3.76 5.78 -9.40
CA LYS A 193 -4.10 6.30 -10.72
C LYS A 193 -3.77 7.78 -10.86
N ALA A 194 -4.11 8.62 -9.87
CA ALA A 194 -3.80 10.05 -9.89
C ALA A 194 -2.28 10.33 -9.88
N VAL A 195 -1.50 9.54 -9.12
CA VAL A 195 -0.02 9.60 -9.15
C VAL A 195 0.51 9.20 -10.53
N VAL A 196 0.04 8.08 -11.10
CA VAL A 196 0.45 7.59 -12.42
C VAL A 196 0.08 8.58 -13.53
N GLU A 197 -1.08 9.24 -13.45
CA GLU A 197 -1.50 10.27 -14.41
C GLU A 197 -0.56 11.49 -14.38
N GLN A 198 -0.23 12.04 -13.22
CA GLN A 198 0.72 13.17 -13.11
C GLN A 198 2.14 12.78 -13.53
N LEU A 199 2.61 11.57 -13.19
CA LEU A 199 3.92 11.08 -13.64
C LEU A 199 3.95 10.82 -15.15
N ARG A 200 2.83 10.42 -15.76
CA ARG A 200 2.69 10.26 -17.21
C ARG A 200 2.68 11.61 -17.94
N GLU A 201 2.10 12.65 -17.33
CA GLU A 201 2.15 14.03 -17.84
C GLU A 201 3.58 14.60 -17.78
N ASN A 202 4.28 14.44 -16.65
CA ASN A 202 5.65 14.91 -16.46
C ASN A 202 6.68 14.11 -17.28
N TYR A 203 6.50 12.80 -17.42
CA TYR A 203 7.45 11.89 -18.06
C TYR A 203 6.78 10.92 -19.06
N PRO A 204 6.28 11.42 -20.21
CA PRO A 204 5.48 10.63 -21.15
C PRO A 204 6.16 9.33 -21.61
N GLY A 205 5.52 8.20 -21.33
CA GLY A 205 5.98 6.86 -21.70
C GLY A 205 7.01 6.23 -20.76
N ILE A 206 7.53 6.96 -19.76
CA ILE A 206 8.47 6.42 -18.77
C ILE A 206 7.72 5.71 -17.64
N TYR A 207 6.76 6.40 -17.02
CA TYR A 207 5.93 5.86 -15.94
C TYR A 207 4.50 5.63 -16.44
N GLY A 208 3.92 4.50 -16.04
CA GLY A 208 2.59 4.08 -16.47
C GLY A 208 2.05 2.92 -15.64
N GLU A 209 0.97 2.31 -16.13
CA GLU A 209 0.27 1.23 -15.45
C GLU A 209 1.15 0.01 -15.14
N ARG A 210 2.15 -0.27 -15.99
CA ARG A 210 3.00 -1.46 -15.91
C ARG A 210 3.97 -1.43 -14.75
N ASN A 211 4.51 -0.25 -14.44
CA ASN A 211 5.81 -0.13 -13.78
C ASN A 211 5.82 0.75 -12.53
N VAL A 212 4.66 1.27 -12.09
CA VAL A 212 4.50 1.99 -10.83
C VAL A 212 3.76 1.12 -9.81
N ALA A 213 4.46 0.74 -8.74
CA ALA A 213 3.94 0.06 -7.56
C ALA A 213 3.73 1.08 -6.43
N PHE A 214 2.55 1.04 -5.78
CA PHE A 214 2.23 1.89 -4.64
C PHE A 214 1.89 1.02 -3.43
N VAL A 215 2.67 1.10 -2.35
CA VAL A 215 2.53 0.26 -1.14
C VAL A 215 2.41 1.14 0.11
N GLY A 216 1.48 0.82 1.00
CA GLY A 216 1.40 1.44 2.33
C GLY A 216 2.26 0.69 3.36
N THR A 217 2.82 1.40 4.34
CA THR A 217 3.47 0.78 5.51
C THR A 217 2.47 0.16 6.49
N HIS A 218 1.17 0.32 6.24
CA HIS A 218 0.08 -0.15 7.10
C HIS A 218 0.11 0.46 8.51
N SER A 219 0.50 1.73 8.63
CA SER A 219 0.26 2.54 9.83
C SER A 219 -1.24 2.76 10.03
N HIS A 220 -1.75 2.44 11.22
CA HIS A 220 -3.12 2.77 11.66
C HIS A 220 -3.20 4.16 12.32
N ALA A 221 -2.10 4.92 12.31
CA ALA A 221 -1.97 6.23 12.92
C ALA A 221 -1.99 7.42 11.92
N GLY A 222 -2.46 7.21 10.69
CA GLY A 222 -2.61 8.26 9.67
C GLY A 222 -4.07 8.72 9.46
N PRO A 223 -4.32 9.94 8.93
CA PRO A 223 -5.68 10.41 8.62
C PRO A 223 -6.32 9.60 7.49
N GLY A 224 -7.65 9.41 7.57
CA GLY A 224 -8.43 8.63 6.62
C GLY A 224 -9.15 9.42 5.52
N GLY A 225 -10.10 8.76 4.85
CA GLY A 225 -10.92 9.36 3.80
C GLY A 225 -10.21 9.58 2.46
N PHE A 226 -9.13 8.87 2.15
CA PHE A 226 -8.44 8.96 0.85
C PHE A 226 -8.85 7.87 -0.16
N MET A 227 -9.68 6.90 0.25
CA MET A 227 -9.99 5.71 -0.55
C MET A 227 -11.18 5.91 -1.50
N GLN A 228 -11.20 5.20 -2.62
CA GLN A 228 -12.31 5.24 -3.59
C GLN A 228 -13.57 4.49 -3.13
N SER A 229 -13.37 3.36 -2.43
CA SER A 229 -14.45 2.49 -1.95
C SER A 229 -15.23 3.16 -0.84
N LEU A 230 -16.57 3.04 -0.82
CA LEU A 230 -17.36 3.72 0.22
C LEU A 230 -17.06 3.19 1.63
N LEU A 231 -17.03 1.87 1.84
CA LEU A 231 -17.00 1.27 3.18
C LEU A 231 -15.84 1.80 4.06
N PRO A 232 -14.57 1.82 3.61
CA PRO A 232 -13.45 2.33 4.43
C PRO A 232 -13.55 3.83 4.73
N THR A 233 -14.33 4.60 3.95
CA THR A 233 -14.48 6.05 4.18
C THR A 233 -15.61 6.41 5.14
N LEU A 234 -16.46 5.46 5.54
CA LEU A 234 -17.65 5.75 6.37
C LEU A 234 -17.29 6.38 7.72
N THR A 235 -16.25 5.88 8.40
CA THR A 235 -15.79 6.40 9.69
C THR A 235 -15.18 7.81 9.57
N SER A 236 -14.54 8.08 8.43
CA SER A 236 -14.09 9.42 8.00
C SER A 236 -15.21 10.37 7.56
N LYS A 237 -16.47 9.91 7.55
CA LYS A 237 -17.65 10.62 7.02
C LYS A 237 -17.51 10.96 5.53
N GLY A 238 -16.97 10.02 4.78
CA GLY A 238 -16.68 10.12 3.35
C GLY A 238 -15.24 10.51 3.05
N VAL A 239 -15.03 10.97 1.82
CA VAL A 239 -13.72 11.36 1.30
C VAL A 239 -13.28 12.72 1.85
N ILE A 240 -11.99 12.82 2.15
CA ILE A 240 -11.30 14.04 2.57
C ILE A 240 -10.32 14.42 1.46
N LEU A 241 -10.76 15.24 0.51
CA LEU A 241 -9.93 15.62 -0.66
C LEU A 241 -8.60 16.24 -0.25
N GLN A 242 -8.56 17.04 0.81
CA GLN A 242 -7.32 17.57 1.39
C GLN A 242 -6.30 16.48 1.76
N ASN A 243 -6.74 15.30 2.19
CA ASN A 243 -5.85 14.17 2.47
C ASN A 243 -5.43 13.45 1.19
N PHE A 244 -6.39 13.18 0.30
CA PHE A 244 -6.13 12.58 -1.02
C PHE A 244 -5.11 13.39 -1.82
N ASP A 245 -5.32 14.71 -1.92
CA ASP A 245 -4.47 15.62 -2.68
C ASP A 245 -3.06 15.69 -2.07
N ALA A 246 -2.93 15.69 -0.73
CA ALA A 246 -1.65 15.65 -0.03
C ALA A 246 -0.86 14.36 -0.29
N ILE A 247 -1.53 13.20 -0.23
CA ILE A 247 -0.91 11.91 -0.53
C ILE A 247 -0.43 11.90 -1.99
N VAL A 248 -1.29 12.29 -2.94
CA VAL A 248 -0.92 12.31 -4.37
C VAL A 248 0.23 13.27 -4.63
N SER A 249 0.20 14.50 -4.12
CA SER A 249 1.27 15.49 -4.36
C SER A 249 2.59 15.07 -3.74
N GLY A 250 2.59 14.59 -2.49
CA GLY A 250 3.80 14.13 -1.81
C GLY A 250 4.42 12.90 -2.45
N THR A 251 3.60 11.94 -2.92
CA THR A 251 4.10 10.80 -3.69
C THR A 251 4.67 11.22 -5.05
N VAL A 252 4.01 12.14 -5.78
CA VAL A 252 4.53 12.65 -7.05
C VAL A 252 5.86 13.39 -6.84
N GLN A 253 5.98 14.20 -5.79
CA GLN A 253 7.25 14.86 -5.43
C GLN A 253 8.35 13.84 -5.14
N ALA A 254 8.09 12.82 -4.31
CA ALA A 254 9.06 11.75 -4.02
C ALA A 254 9.53 11.04 -5.30
N ALA A 255 8.59 10.74 -6.21
CA ALA A 255 8.88 10.09 -7.49
C ALA A 255 9.64 11.00 -8.47
N VAL A 256 9.38 12.31 -8.49
CA VAL A 256 10.14 13.31 -9.25
C VAL A 256 11.57 13.41 -8.72
N GLN A 257 11.76 13.54 -7.40
CA GLN A 257 13.10 13.58 -6.79
C GLN A 257 13.89 12.29 -7.10
N ALA A 258 13.24 11.13 -7.02
CA ALA A 258 13.86 9.87 -7.42
C ALA A 258 14.23 9.86 -8.91
N HIS A 259 13.41 10.43 -9.80
CA HIS A 259 13.72 10.52 -11.22
C HIS A 259 14.95 11.39 -11.48
N ASP A 260 15.03 12.55 -10.83
CA ASP A 260 16.17 13.46 -10.96
C ASP A 260 17.45 12.79 -10.43
N ASP A 261 17.38 12.10 -9.29
CA ASP A 261 18.50 11.33 -8.72
C ASP A 261 18.94 10.16 -9.63
N PHE A 262 18.00 9.51 -10.33
CA PHE A 262 18.28 8.52 -11.37
C PHE A 262 19.06 9.14 -12.54
N LEU A 263 18.60 10.28 -13.08
CA LEU A 263 19.29 10.97 -14.19
C LEU A 263 20.69 11.46 -13.77
N LEU A 264 20.81 11.99 -12.54
CA LEU A 264 22.09 12.39 -11.98
C LEU A 264 23.06 11.21 -11.84
N ARG A 265 22.59 10.01 -11.44
CA ARG A 265 23.43 8.80 -11.47
C ARG A 265 23.77 8.36 -12.87
N GLN A 266 22.83 8.36 -13.81
CA GLN A 266 23.10 8.04 -15.22
C GLN A 266 24.23 8.92 -15.78
N SER A 267 24.24 10.22 -15.46
CA SER A 267 25.33 11.12 -15.83
C SER A 267 26.66 10.80 -15.14
N ARG A 268 26.67 10.27 -13.90
CA ARG A 268 27.91 9.87 -13.20
C ARG A 268 28.45 8.52 -13.68
N LEU A 269 27.57 7.58 -14.03
CA LEU A 269 27.91 6.31 -14.69
C LEU A 269 28.64 6.55 -16.03
N ASN A 270 28.14 7.50 -16.84
CA ASN A 270 28.81 7.94 -18.08
C ASN A 270 30.21 8.55 -17.84
N ASN A 271 30.51 8.99 -16.62
CA ASN A 271 31.81 9.51 -16.18
C ASN A 271 32.63 8.48 -15.36
N GLY A 272 32.29 7.18 -15.47
CA GLY A 272 33.05 6.07 -14.91
C GLY A 272 32.68 5.64 -13.48
N ALA A 273 31.66 6.25 -12.86
CA ALA A 273 31.09 5.70 -11.63
C ALA A 273 30.35 4.39 -11.91
N LYS A 274 30.07 3.59 -10.88
CA LYS A 274 29.23 2.38 -10.97
C LYS A 274 28.16 2.40 -9.90
N THR A 275 27.11 1.61 -10.09
CA THR A 275 26.16 1.28 -9.02
C THR A 275 26.34 -0.17 -8.62
N ARG A 276 25.83 -0.53 -7.44
CA ARG A 276 25.65 -1.91 -7.01
C ARG A 276 24.36 -2.00 -6.20
N LEU A 277 23.49 -2.91 -6.60
CA LEU A 277 22.37 -3.34 -5.77
C LEU A 277 22.70 -4.72 -5.20
N SER A 278 22.32 -4.96 -3.95
CA SER A 278 22.56 -6.25 -3.29
C SER A 278 21.42 -6.56 -2.34
N PHE A 279 21.00 -7.83 -2.32
CA PHE A 279 19.91 -8.30 -1.48
C PHE A 279 20.45 -9.20 -0.36
N GLY A 280 20.01 -8.99 0.87
CA GLY A 280 20.36 -9.81 2.03
C GLY A 280 19.15 -10.15 2.89
N LYS A 281 19.31 -11.14 3.78
CA LYS A 281 18.33 -11.49 4.81
C LYS A 281 18.97 -11.62 6.17
N THR A 282 18.21 -11.26 7.20
CA THR A 282 18.49 -11.64 8.58
C THR A 282 17.20 -12.17 9.21
N ARG A 283 17.31 -12.91 10.32
CA ARG A 283 16.13 -13.17 11.15
C ARG A 283 15.90 -12.00 12.09
N LEU A 284 14.65 -11.56 12.19
CA LEU A 284 14.20 -10.62 13.20
C LEU A 284 13.13 -11.30 14.05
N GLU A 285 13.49 -11.55 15.31
CA GLU A 285 12.68 -12.23 16.31
C GLU A 285 12.20 -11.21 17.37
N ASP A 286 11.21 -11.56 18.18
CA ASP A 286 10.62 -10.72 19.23
C ASP A 286 10.08 -9.34 18.79
N ALA A 287 9.92 -9.10 17.49
CA ALA A 287 9.36 -7.85 16.95
C ALA A 287 7.97 -8.02 16.31
N HIS A 288 7.43 -9.23 16.28
CA HIS A 288 6.01 -9.49 16.04
C HIS A 288 5.57 -10.77 16.78
N ILE A 289 4.27 -11.03 16.79
CA ILE A 289 3.64 -12.31 17.15
C ILE A 289 2.52 -12.64 16.16
N GLN A 290 2.10 -13.90 16.15
CA GLN A 290 0.94 -14.40 15.40
C GLN A 290 -0.37 -14.12 16.17
N ARG A 291 -1.24 -13.22 15.67
CA ARG A 291 -2.48 -12.79 16.37
C ARG A 291 -3.70 -13.68 16.11
N SER A 292 -3.60 -14.62 15.16
CA SER A 292 -4.66 -15.56 14.80
C SER A 292 -4.16 -17.01 14.76
N ARG A 293 -3.29 -17.37 15.72
CA ARG A 293 -2.62 -18.68 15.82
C ARG A 293 -3.56 -19.89 15.69
N TYR A 294 -4.74 -19.85 16.31
CA TYR A 294 -5.73 -20.93 16.18
C TYR A 294 -6.17 -21.18 14.72
N ALA A 295 -6.20 -20.15 13.87
CA ALA A 295 -6.46 -20.29 12.44
C ALA A 295 -5.23 -20.83 11.70
N TYR A 296 -4.02 -20.33 12.02
CA TYR A 296 -2.76 -20.85 11.46
C TYR A 296 -2.58 -22.35 11.72
N GLU A 297 -2.95 -22.84 12.91
CA GLU A 297 -2.86 -24.25 13.30
C GLU A 297 -3.77 -25.19 12.48
N GLN A 298 -4.79 -24.66 11.78
CA GLN A 298 -5.62 -25.44 10.86
C GLN A 298 -4.91 -25.76 9.53
N ASN A 299 -3.82 -25.04 9.19
CA ASN A 299 -2.99 -25.43 8.05
C ASN A 299 -2.39 -26.83 8.30
N PRO A 300 -2.26 -27.69 7.27
CA PRO A 300 -1.82 -29.07 7.43
C PRO A 300 -0.48 -29.16 8.18
N GLN A 301 -0.37 -30.04 9.18
CA GLN A 301 0.84 -30.19 9.98
C GLN A 301 2.08 -30.39 9.09
N GLN A 302 2.00 -31.27 8.09
CA GLN A 302 3.08 -31.51 7.12
C GLN A 302 3.56 -30.26 6.35
N GLU A 303 2.72 -29.23 6.22
CA GLU A 303 3.14 -27.95 5.66
C GLU A 303 3.73 -27.02 6.72
N ARG A 304 3.20 -27.02 7.95
CA ARG A 304 3.77 -26.25 9.07
C ARG A 304 5.17 -26.77 9.45
N ASP A 305 5.38 -28.09 9.37
CA ASP A 305 6.67 -28.76 9.59
C ASP A 305 7.77 -28.26 8.64
N LEU A 306 7.43 -27.79 7.43
CA LEU A 306 8.39 -27.17 6.49
C LEU A 306 9.00 -25.86 7.00
N TYR A 307 8.41 -25.29 8.05
CA TYR A 307 8.82 -24.05 8.70
C TYR A 307 9.17 -24.29 10.18
N ASN A 308 9.51 -25.54 10.56
CA ASN A 308 9.76 -25.94 11.96
C ASN A 308 8.58 -25.65 12.92
N ASP A 309 7.36 -25.60 12.39
CA ASP A 309 6.15 -25.13 13.09
C ASP A 309 6.20 -23.66 13.57
N GLU A 310 7.12 -22.84 13.05
CA GLU A 310 7.14 -21.39 13.29
C GLU A 310 5.89 -20.74 12.69
N ASP A 311 5.08 -20.09 13.52
CA ASP A 311 3.82 -19.43 13.17
C ASP A 311 3.99 -18.00 12.62
N GLN A 312 5.24 -17.59 12.40
CA GLN A 312 5.73 -16.24 12.09
C GLN A 312 6.71 -16.23 10.90
N ASP A 313 6.76 -15.18 10.08
CA ASP A 313 7.81 -15.01 9.05
C ASP A 313 8.91 -14.08 9.56
N HIS A 314 9.91 -14.66 10.23
CA HIS A 314 11.06 -13.93 10.79
C HIS A 314 12.04 -13.39 9.74
N ASP A 315 11.87 -13.66 8.43
CA ASP A 315 12.75 -13.13 7.38
C ASP A 315 12.60 -11.59 7.27
N PHE A 316 13.58 -10.85 7.81
CA PHE A 316 13.81 -9.45 7.46
C PHE A 316 14.67 -9.41 6.18
N GLY A 317 14.06 -9.05 5.05
CA GLY A 317 14.74 -8.92 3.76
C GLY A 317 15.12 -7.48 3.46
N LEU A 318 16.28 -7.23 2.84
CA LEU A 318 16.75 -5.88 2.51
C LEU A 318 17.43 -5.84 1.14
N LEU A 319 17.02 -4.88 0.29
CA LEU A 319 17.68 -4.44 -0.94
C LEU A 319 18.48 -3.17 -0.64
N LYS A 320 19.81 -3.25 -0.69
CA LYS A 320 20.76 -2.14 -0.48
C LYS A 320 21.08 -1.46 -1.81
N PHE A 321 21.17 -0.14 -1.81
CA PHE A 321 21.54 0.68 -2.97
C PHE A 321 22.90 1.37 -2.71
N GLU A 322 23.90 1.09 -3.54
CA GLU A 322 25.26 1.64 -3.41
C GLU A 322 25.72 2.29 -4.72
N GLU A 323 26.43 3.41 -4.57
CA GLU A 323 27.20 4.05 -5.63
C GLU A 323 28.69 3.87 -5.37
N ILE A 324 29.45 3.59 -6.42
CA ILE A 324 30.90 3.33 -6.39
C ILE A 324 31.57 4.42 -7.23
N PRO A 325 32.30 5.37 -6.62
CA PRO A 325 33.00 6.42 -7.33
C PRO A 325 34.06 5.92 -8.33
N SER A 326 34.42 6.76 -9.29
CA SER A 326 35.37 6.40 -10.37
C SER A 326 36.86 6.48 -9.98
N SER A 327 37.19 7.08 -8.84
CA SER A 327 38.56 7.17 -8.34
C SER A 327 39.05 5.84 -7.76
N ASN A 328 40.33 5.49 -7.98
CA ASN A 328 41.01 4.32 -7.40
C ASN A 328 41.15 4.35 -5.86
N SER A 329 40.40 5.22 -5.19
CA SER A 329 40.32 5.37 -3.74
C SER A 329 38.86 5.55 -3.33
N GLN A 330 38.51 4.83 -2.26
CA GLN A 330 37.37 5.02 -1.35
C GLN A 330 36.10 4.17 -1.54
N GLU A 331 35.38 4.04 -0.42
CA GLU A 331 34.29 3.09 -0.15
C GLU A 331 33.05 3.33 -1.01
N SER A 332 32.18 2.31 -1.10
CA SER A 332 30.87 2.46 -1.71
C SER A 332 30.01 3.42 -0.88
N LEU A 333 29.54 4.49 -1.52
CA LEU A 333 28.58 5.42 -0.95
C LEU A 333 27.22 4.72 -0.91
N THR A 334 26.79 4.34 0.27
CA THR A 334 25.47 3.76 0.49
C THR A 334 24.42 4.87 0.40
N ALA A 335 23.52 4.77 -0.58
CA ALA A 335 22.52 5.79 -0.86
C ALA A 335 21.17 5.51 -0.17
N GLY A 336 20.88 4.25 0.17
CA GLY A 336 19.63 3.89 0.84
C GLY A 336 19.39 2.39 0.85
N PHE A 337 18.20 2.00 1.31
CA PHE A 337 17.70 0.63 1.22
C PHE A 337 16.18 0.56 1.13
N LEU A 338 15.66 -0.57 0.65
CA LEU A 338 14.26 -0.96 0.77
C LEU A 338 14.21 -2.34 1.44
N SER A 339 13.43 -2.47 2.51
CA SER A 339 13.32 -3.68 3.33
C SER A 339 11.88 -4.18 3.42
N TRP A 340 11.73 -5.48 3.72
CA TRP A 340 10.46 -6.18 3.87
C TRP A 340 10.48 -6.98 5.18
N TYR A 341 9.47 -6.75 6.02
CA TYR A 341 9.28 -7.48 7.27
C TYR A 341 7.82 -7.47 7.72
N ALA A 342 7.33 -8.60 8.21
CA ALA A 342 5.92 -8.84 8.53
C ALA A 342 5.58 -8.37 9.96
N VAL A 343 5.28 -7.07 10.12
CA VAL A 343 4.79 -6.52 11.39
C VAL A 343 3.77 -5.41 11.11
N HIS A 344 2.56 -5.56 11.65
CA HIS A 344 1.47 -4.59 11.49
C HIS A 344 1.87 -3.21 12.06
N GLY A 345 1.39 -2.12 11.44
CA GLY A 345 1.58 -0.75 11.94
C GLY A 345 0.52 -0.37 12.99
N THR A 346 0.42 -1.18 14.04
CA THR A 346 -0.52 -1.06 15.17
C THR A 346 0.21 -1.12 16.52
N SER A 347 1.43 -0.55 16.57
CA SER A 347 2.12 -0.39 17.85
C SER A 347 1.52 0.72 18.69
N LEU A 348 1.07 1.82 18.05
CA LEU A 348 0.25 2.85 18.66
C LEU A 348 -1.21 2.36 18.70
N TYR A 349 -1.80 2.31 19.89
CA TYR A 349 -3.14 1.71 20.09
C TYR A 349 -4.27 2.60 19.51
N GLU A 350 -5.49 2.04 19.44
CA GLU A 350 -6.70 2.72 18.98
C GLU A 350 -7.00 4.05 19.72
N ASN A 351 -6.54 4.21 20.97
CA ASN A 351 -6.70 5.44 21.73
C ASN A 351 -5.70 6.55 21.35
N ASN A 352 -4.68 6.26 20.53
CA ASN A 352 -3.81 7.28 19.97
C ASN A 352 -4.58 8.19 19.01
N THR A 353 -4.33 9.50 19.13
CA THR A 353 -4.91 10.54 18.27
C THR A 353 -3.86 11.44 17.63
N LEU A 354 -2.56 11.18 17.81
CA LEU A 354 -1.49 11.91 17.13
C LEU A 354 -1.08 11.20 15.83
N THR A 355 -0.96 11.98 14.77
CA THR A 355 -0.60 11.47 13.43
C THR A 355 0.81 10.89 13.44
N SER A 356 0.98 9.65 12.98
CA SER A 356 2.26 8.94 13.05
C SER A 356 2.41 7.90 11.94
N GLY A 357 3.65 7.63 11.53
CA GLY A 357 4.00 6.53 10.63
C GLY A 357 4.09 5.16 11.30
N ASP A 358 3.74 5.09 12.60
CA ASP A 358 3.86 3.90 13.48
C ASP A 358 5.28 3.30 13.40
N ASN A 359 5.45 2.00 13.66
CA ASN A 359 6.76 1.42 13.91
C ASN A 359 7.67 1.42 12.66
N LYS A 360 7.10 1.35 11.45
CA LYS A 360 7.84 1.39 10.17
C LYS A 360 8.23 2.79 9.76
N GLY A 361 7.33 3.77 9.87
CA GLY A 361 7.65 5.17 9.58
C GLY A 361 8.63 5.75 10.60
N LEU A 362 8.52 5.34 11.87
CA LEU A 362 9.51 5.68 12.90
C LEU A 362 10.85 4.99 12.65
N ALA A 363 10.90 3.71 12.27
CA ALA A 363 12.15 3.03 11.90
C ALA A 363 12.86 3.72 10.73
N ALA A 364 12.10 4.15 9.72
CA ALA A 364 12.62 4.92 8.59
C ALA A 364 13.22 6.26 9.04
N LEU A 365 12.47 7.03 9.84
CA LEU A 365 12.90 8.31 10.39
C LEU A 365 14.15 8.19 11.27
N LEU A 366 14.19 7.20 12.16
CA LEU A 366 15.35 6.95 13.03
C LEU A 366 16.60 6.62 12.20
N TYR A 367 16.49 5.74 11.19
CA TYR A 367 17.63 5.40 10.34
C TYR A 367 18.09 6.60 9.50
N GLU A 368 17.17 7.34 8.87
CA GLU A 368 17.49 8.52 8.05
C GLU A 368 18.17 9.62 8.87
N THR A 369 17.68 9.87 10.09
CA THR A 369 18.26 10.83 11.04
C THR A 369 19.63 10.36 11.52
N ALA A 370 19.79 9.07 11.87
CA ALA A 370 21.07 8.51 12.30
C ALA A 370 22.14 8.55 11.19
N GLN A 371 21.72 8.41 9.94
CA GLN A 371 22.62 8.43 8.78
C GLN A 371 23.01 9.86 8.34
N GLN A 372 22.16 10.87 8.59
CA GLN A 372 22.39 12.27 8.23
C GLN A 372 21.94 13.27 9.32
N PRO A 373 22.57 13.26 10.53
CA PRO A 373 22.09 14.01 11.69
C PRO A 373 22.12 15.54 11.55
N ASP A 374 22.94 16.08 10.65
CA ASP A 374 23.00 17.52 10.35
C ASP A 374 21.86 17.99 9.40
N ARG A 375 20.91 17.11 9.05
CA ARG A 375 19.77 17.42 8.17
C ARG A 375 18.44 17.27 8.91
N LEU A 376 17.51 18.17 8.61
CA LEU A 376 16.15 18.07 9.11
C LEU A 376 15.41 16.90 8.42
N PRO A 377 14.56 16.14 9.15
CA PRO A 377 13.78 15.03 8.61
C PRO A 377 12.98 15.37 7.34
N GLY A 378 13.19 14.62 6.27
CA GLY A 378 12.62 14.87 4.94
C GLY A 378 13.57 15.61 3.98
N GLN A 379 14.65 16.23 4.48
CA GLN A 379 15.69 16.85 3.65
C GLN A 379 16.90 15.93 3.42
N ASN A 380 16.81 14.68 3.90
CA ASN A 380 17.77 13.61 3.70
C ASN A 380 17.91 13.23 2.21
N GLY A 381 19.16 13.00 1.78
CA GLY A 381 19.48 12.36 0.50
C GLY A 381 19.66 10.84 0.62
N PHE A 382 19.80 10.32 1.84
CA PHE A 382 19.67 8.90 2.12
C PHE A 382 18.20 8.53 2.32
N VAL A 383 17.73 7.43 1.74
CA VAL A 383 16.31 7.00 1.86
C VAL A 383 16.19 5.59 2.45
N ALA A 384 15.41 5.43 3.51
CA ALA A 384 15.21 4.18 4.24
C ALA A 384 13.78 3.64 4.09
N GLY A 385 13.59 2.62 3.26
CA GLY A 385 12.30 1.97 3.04
C GLY A 385 12.07 0.81 4.01
N PHE A 386 11.01 0.89 4.81
CA PHE A 386 10.49 -0.22 5.60
C PHE A 386 9.10 -0.60 5.08
N SER A 387 9.06 -1.52 4.12
CA SER A 387 7.81 -2.06 3.56
C SER A 387 7.22 -3.13 4.48
N GLN A 388 5.92 -3.33 4.30
CA GLN A 388 5.22 -4.52 4.76
C GLN A 388 5.58 -5.77 3.94
N ALA A 389 5.30 -6.92 4.54
CA ALA A 389 5.46 -8.24 3.93
C ALA A 389 4.19 -9.10 4.11
N LEU A 390 4.26 -10.21 4.86
CA LEU A 390 3.13 -11.13 5.10
C LEU A 390 2.34 -10.70 6.34
N VAL A 391 1.73 -9.52 6.28
CA VAL A 391 1.27 -8.80 7.48
C VAL A 391 -0.13 -9.17 7.97
N GLY A 392 -0.85 -10.07 7.30
CA GLY A 392 -2.28 -10.32 7.54
C GLY A 392 -2.62 -10.77 8.96
N ASP A 393 -1.76 -11.59 9.56
CA ASP A 393 -1.98 -12.24 10.86
C ASP A 393 -0.85 -11.96 11.88
N THR A 394 0.03 -11.01 11.56
CA THR A 394 1.10 -10.56 12.47
C THR A 394 0.66 -9.34 13.29
N SER A 395 1.20 -9.20 14.50
CA SER A 395 0.98 -8.06 15.40
C SER A 395 2.30 -7.61 16.05
N PRO A 396 2.55 -6.31 16.23
CA PRO A 396 3.69 -5.80 16.99
C PRO A 396 3.56 -5.99 18.52
N ASN A 397 2.41 -6.47 19.00
CA ASN A 397 2.07 -6.51 20.42
C ASN A 397 2.60 -7.77 21.11
N THR A 398 3.94 -7.85 21.22
CA THR A 398 4.67 -9.10 21.49
C THR A 398 4.56 -9.68 22.89
N LYS A 399 3.87 -9.03 23.83
CA LYS A 399 3.52 -9.64 25.14
C LYS A 399 2.24 -10.48 25.07
N GLY A 400 1.59 -10.58 23.92
CA GLY A 400 0.38 -11.38 23.73
C GLY A 400 -0.90 -10.61 24.06
N ALA A 401 -2.03 -11.33 24.03
CA ALA A 401 -3.36 -10.77 24.23
C ALA A 401 -3.87 -11.02 25.65
N TRP A 402 -4.19 -9.93 26.34
CA TRP A 402 -4.58 -9.91 27.74
C TRP A 402 -5.92 -9.22 27.94
N CYS A 403 -6.69 -9.76 28.87
CA CYS A 403 -7.89 -9.15 29.40
C CYS A 403 -7.55 -7.95 30.29
N ASP A 404 -8.44 -6.98 30.38
CA ASP A 404 -8.23 -5.79 31.23
C ASP A 404 -8.21 -6.09 32.74
N ASP A 405 -8.63 -7.30 33.15
CA ASP A 405 -8.48 -7.82 34.52
C ASP A 405 -7.12 -8.51 34.78
N GLY A 406 -6.26 -8.61 33.76
CA GLY A 406 -4.97 -9.29 33.82
C GLY A 406 -5.00 -10.79 33.53
N SER A 407 -6.15 -11.37 33.16
CA SER A 407 -6.21 -12.74 32.62
C SER A 407 -5.76 -12.81 31.15
N VAL A 408 -5.46 -14.00 30.65
CA VAL A 408 -5.12 -14.21 29.23
C VAL A 408 -6.41 -14.37 28.43
N CYS A 409 -6.50 -13.77 27.24
CA CYS A 409 -7.69 -13.91 26.39
C CYS A 409 -7.97 -15.37 25.98
N GLU A 410 -9.24 -15.68 25.73
CA GLU A 410 -9.64 -16.95 25.13
C GLU A 410 -9.01 -17.12 23.74
N TYR A 411 -8.48 -18.31 23.50
CA TYR A 411 -7.56 -18.62 22.41
C TYR A 411 -8.19 -18.59 21.00
N LYS A 412 -9.45 -19.02 20.87
CA LYS A 412 -10.12 -19.18 19.57
C LYS A 412 -10.82 -17.92 19.09
N HIS A 413 -11.42 -17.19 20.03
CA HIS A 413 -12.35 -16.08 19.80
C HIS A 413 -11.77 -14.72 20.22
N SER A 414 -10.64 -14.70 20.95
CA SER A 414 -10.01 -13.50 21.50
C SER A 414 -10.96 -12.68 22.37
N THR A 415 -11.52 -13.36 23.36
CA THR A 415 -12.55 -12.84 24.26
C THR A 415 -12.16 -12.97 25.73
N CYS A 416 -12.81 -12.18 26.58
CA CYS A 416 -12.72 -12.26 28.04
C CYS A 416 -14.12 -12.43 28.65
N ASP A 417 -14.25 -13.12 29.79
CA ASP A 417 -15.50 -13.09 30.55
C ASP A 417 -15.68 -11.70 31.21
N ASN A 418 -16.89 -11.16 31.14
CA ASN A 418 -17.25 -9.90 31.79
C ASN A 418 -17.84 -10.08 33.19
N GLY A 419 -17.58 -11.22 33.83
CA GLY A 419 -18.11 -11.60 35.14
C GLY A 419 -19.62 -11.89 35.15
N LYS A 420 -20.25 -11.96 33.99
CA LYS A 420 -21.68 -12.32 33.81
C LYS A 420 -21.86 -13.53 32.88
N GLY A 421 -20.80 -14.30 32.64
CA GLY A 421 -20.80 -15.45 31.74
C GLY A 421 -21.02 -15.06 30.29
N LYS A 422 -20.52 -13.87 29.89
CA LYS A 422 -20.61 -13.37 28.51
C LYS A 422 -19.23 -12.93 28.04
N GLU A 423 -18.71 -13.69 27.09
CA GLU A 423 -17.47 -13.41 26.39
C GLU A 423 -17.55 -12.10 25.59
N ARG A 424 -16.45 -11.32 25.61
CA ARG A 424 -16.35 -10.02 24.95
C ARG A 424 -14.96 -9.77 24.36
N VAL A 425 -14.93 -9.22 23.15
CA VAL A 425 -13.69 -8.81 22.47
C VAL A 425 -13.16 -7.47 22.98
N GLN A 426 -14.01 -6.53 23.44
CA GLN A 426 -13.61 -5.16 23.80
C GLN A 426 -12.56 -5.05 24.90
N THR A 427 -12.45 -6.07 25.73
CA THR A 427 -11.54 -6.09 26.87
C THR A 427 -10.33 -6.98 26.61
N CYS A 428 -10.24 -7.61 25.43
CA CYS A 428 -9.11 -8.43 25.02
C CYS A 428 -8.16 -7.61 24.13
N HIS A 429 -7.00 -7.26 24.69
CA HIS A 429 -6.06 -6.34 24.07
C HIS A 429 -4.67 -6.95 23.94
N GLY A 430 -4.06 -6.81 22.76
CA GLY A 430 -2.63 -7.03 22.56
C GLY A 430 -1.82 -6.06 23.40
N ARG A 431 -0.73 -6.53 24.00
CA ARG A 431 0.18 -5.72 24.80
C ARG A 431 1.57 -5.62 24.15
N GLY A 432 2.02 -4.41 23.87
CA GLY A 432 3.34 -4.13 23.32
C GLY A 432 4.50 -4.50 24.25
N PRO A 433 5.75 -4.59 23.73
CA PRO A 433 6.92 -5.02 24.51
C PRO A 433 7.21 -4.19 25.77
N ALA A 434 6.76 -2.93 25.84
CA ALA A 434 6.93 -2.08 27.02
C ALA A 434 5.86 -2.29 28.12
N TRP A 435 4.84 -3.14 27.90
CA TRP A 435 3.81 -3.39 28.91
C TRP A 435 4.40 -4.04 30.18
N GLY A 436 4.06 -3.45 31.33
CA GLY A 436 4.62 -3.81 32.64
C GLY A 436 5.89 -3.04 33.03
N LEU A 437 6.29 -2.05 32.23
CA LEU A 437 7.40 -1.13 32.52
C LEU A 437 6.82 0.26 32.84
N ASP A 438 6.38 0.44 34.08
CA ASP A 438 5.64 1.62 34.55
C ASP A 438 6.41 2.94 34.33
N GLU A 439 7.74 2.90 34.19
CA GLU A 439 8.58 4.08 33.92
C GLU A 439 8.25 4.80 32.60
N TYR A 440 7.60 4.12 31.65
CA TYR A 440 7.18 4.71 30.37
C TYR A 440 5.79 5.36 30.41
N LEU A 441 4.95 5.09 31.42
CA LEU A 441 3.60 5.65 31.49
C LEU A 441 3.57 7.18 31.63
N PRO A 442 4.40 7.83 32.48
CA PRO A 442 4.35 9.28 32.67
C PRO A 442 4.83 10.10 31.47
N VAL A 443 5.66 9.51 30.60
CA VAL A 443 6.22 10.16 29.41
C VAL A 443 5.40 9.89 28.14
N SER A 444 4.39 9.01 28.22
CA SER A 444 3.57 8.64 27.07
C SER A 444 2.45 9.65 26.78
N PRO A 445 2.35 10.23 25.56
CA PRO A 445 1.26 11.12 25.18
C PRO A 445 -0.15 10.51 25.22
N THR A 446 -0.28 9.18 25.29
CA THR A 446 -1.56 8.46 25.48
C THR A 446 -1.79 8.03 26.93
N GLY A 447 -0.79 8.18 27.81
CA GLY A 447 -0.76 7.53 29.12
C GLY A 447 -0.66 6.00 29.05
N GLY A 448 -0.22 5.45 27.91
CA GLY A 448 -0.12 4.01 27.64
C GLY A 448 1.28 3.56 27.24
N TYR A 449 1.51 2.25 27.31
CA TYR A 449 2.79 1.62 26.93
C TYR A 449 3.06 1.60 25.42
N ASP A 450 2.10 2.04 24.60
CA ASP A 450 2.10 1.93 23.15
C ASP A 450 3.20 2.78 22.48
N TRP A 451 3.52 3.94 23.04
CA TRP A 451 4.59 4.81 22.52
C TRP A 451 5.98 4.21 22.66
N ALA A 452 6.34 3.78 23.87
CA ALA A 452 7.61 3.08 24.10
C ALA A 452 7.65 1.74 23.34
N SER A 453 6.51 1.05 23.24
CA SER A 453 6.40 -0.18 22.44
C SER A 453 6.65 0.06 20.95
N ASN A 454 6.05 1.11 20.38
CA ASN A 454 6.26 1.55 19.00
C ASN A 454 7.74 1.84 18.72
N GLU A 455 8.42 2.53 19.62
CA GLU A 455 9.84 2.80 19.50
C GLU A 455 10.71 1.53 19.63
N MET A 456 10.39 0.61 20.56
CA MET A 456 11.09 -0.68 20.67
C MET A 456 10.97 -1.50 19.37
N ILE A 457 9.78 -1.58 18.77
CA ILE A 457 9.56 -2.32 17.51
C ILE A 457 10.22 -1.60 16.33
N ALA A 458 10.26 -0.26 16.32
CA ALA A 458 10.99 0.52 15.33
C ALA A 458 12.51 0.27 15.42
N ARG A 459 13.10 0.37 16.62
CA ARG A 459 14.53 0.15 16.85
C ARG A 459 14.97 -1.28 16.50
N LYS A 460 14.15 -2.29 16.82
CA LYS A 460 14.37 -3.68 16.37
C LYS A 460 14.46 -3.82 14.83
N GLN A 461 13.62 -3.10 14.08
CA GLN A 461 13.71 -3.06 12.61
C GLN A 461 14.96 -2.28 12.13
N VAL A 462 15.34 -1.19 12.80
CA VAL A 462 16.57 -0.43 12.52
C VAL A 462 17.83 -1.28 12.74
N ASP A 463 17.91 -2.05 13.82
CA ASP A 463 19.05 -2.94 14.10
C ASP A 463 19.15 -4.07 13.07
N ALA A 464 18.01 -4.67 12.68
CA ALA A 464 17.98 -5.67 11.61
C ALA A 464 18.50 -5.10 10.29
N ALA A 465 18.06 -3.89 9.92
CA ALA A 465 18.55 -3.18 8.75
C ALA A 465 20.06 -2.88 8.86
N ARG A 466 20.54 -2.28 9.97
CA ARG A 466 21.96 -1.97 10.19
C ARG A 466 22.83 -3.22 10.06
N SER A 467 22.40 -4.33 10.68
CA SER A 467 23.09 -5.62 10.62
C SER A 467 23.27 -6.17 9.21
N LEU A 468 22.44 -5.75 8.24
CA LEU A 468 22.55 -6.11 6.82
C LEU A 468 23.34 -5.08 6.03
N MET A 469 23.17 -3.80 6.33
CA MET A 469 23.86 -2.69 5.67
C MET A 469 25.38 -2.74 5.89
N ASP A 470 25.81 -3.22 7.06
CA ASP A 470 27.22 -3.44 7.42
C ASP A 470 27.84 -4.67 6.73
N ARG A 471 27.03 -5.58 6.15
CA ARG A 471 27.55 -6.80 5.47
C ARG A 471 28.14 -6.45 4.11
N LYS A 472 29.23 -7.15 3.77
CA LYS A 472 29.83 -7.10 2.44
C LYS A 472 29.07 -8.02 1.49
N PRO A 473 28.82 -7.62 0.23
CA PRO A 473 28.30 -8.51 -0.78
C PRO A 473 29.28 -9.66 -1.08
N SER A 474 28.76 -10.86 -1.30
CA SER A 474 29.53 -12.02 -1.77
C SER A 474 28.82 -12.72 -2.91
N SER A 475 29.58 -13.14 -3.92
CA SER A 475 29.11 -13.97 -5.03
C SER A 475 29.22 -15.48 -4.75
N THR A 476 29.75 -15.88 -3.59
CA THR A 476 29.96 -17.30 -3.26
C THR A 476 28.67 -17.96 -2.78
N ALA A 477 28.12 -18.88 -3.57
CA ALA A 477 26.94 -19.68 -3.23
C ALA A 477 27.11 -20.61 -1.99
N SER A 478 28.29 -20.64 -1.38
CA SER A 478 28.62 -21.39 -0.16
C SER A 478 28.33 -20.65 1.15
N ALA A 479 27.89 -19.38 1.09
CA ALA A 479 27.43 -18.65 2.27
C ALA A 479 26.01 -19.09 2.64
N GLY A 480 25.71 -19.26 3.94
CA GLY A 480 24.37 -19.59 4.41
C GLY A 480 23.35 -18.49 4.10
N LYS A 481 22.05 -18.83 4.22
CA LYS A 481 20.90 -17.96 3.88
C LYS A 481 20.98 -16.54 4.48
N TYR A 482 21.69 -16.38 5.61
CA TYR A 482 21.82 -15.12 6.34
C TYR A 482 23.27 -14.60 6.42
N ASP A 483 24.25 -15.23 5.75
CA ASP A 483 25.67 -14.94 6.04
C ASP A 483 26.27 -13.82 5.16
N SER A 484 25.62 -13.45 4.06
CA SER A 484 26.12 -12.43 3.12
C SER A 484 24.99 -11.73 2.37
N MET A 485 25.33 -10.67 1.60
CA MET A 485 24.41 -10.09 0.61
C MET A 485 24.73 -10.62 -0.79
N THR A 486 23.70 -11.00 -1.54
CA THR A 486 23.80 -11.41 -2.95
C THR A 486 23.80 -10.16 -3.84
N PRO A 487 24.86 -9.89 -4.64
CA PRO A 487 24.81 -8.87 -5.68
C PRO A 487 23.74 -9.20 -6.73
N LEU A 488 22.95 -8.21 -7.14
CA LEU A 488 21.91 -8.39 -8.15
C LEU A 488 22.36 -7.84 -9.50
N THR A 489 22.28 -8.68 -10.54
CA THR A 489 22.58 -8.35 -11.94
C THR A 489 21.57 -9.01 -12.87
N GLY A 490 21.55 -8.63 -14.14
CA GLY A 490 20.63 -9.19 -15.15
C GLY A 490 19.33 -8.41 -15.34
N PRO A 491 18.31 -9.01 -15.98
CA PRO A 491 17.17 -8.27 -16.54
C PRO A 491 16.34 -7.51 -15.50
N ILE A 492 15.98 -6.27 -15.86
CA ILE A 492 14.97 -5.46 -15.17
C ILE A 492 13.69 -5.54 -15.97
N LYS A 493 12.59 -5.95 -15.33
CA LYS A 493 11.29 -6.05 -15.98
C LYS A 493 10.15 -5.76 -15.01
N SER A 494 9.04 -5.25 -15.53
CA SER A 494 7.79 -5.14 -14.78
C SER A 494 6.62 -5.68 -15.59
N VAL A 495 5.70 -6.37 -14.93
CA VAL A 495 4.46 -6.90 -15.51
C VAL A 495 3.31 -6.65 -14.55
N LYS A 496 2.15 -6.24 -15.08
CA LYS A 496 0.99 -5.82 -14.31
C LYS A 496 -0.28 -6.33 -14.97
N MET A 497 -1.28 -6.70 -14.18
CA MET A 497 -2.59 -7.11 -14.67
C MET A 497 -3.67 -6.71 -13.65
N ASN A 498 -4.81 -6.24 -14.14
CA ASN A 498 -6.02 -6.09 -13.34
C ASN A 498 -6.83 -7.39 -13.42
N ILE A 499 -7.37 -7.83 -12.29
CA ILE A 499 -8.18 -9.05 -12.18
C ILE A 499 -9.57 -8.64 -11.69
N ASP A 500 -10.63 -9.09 -12.37
CA ASP A 500 -11.95 -9.11 -11.75
C ASP A 500 -12.04 -10.33 -10.82
N MET A 501 -12.03 -10.06 -9.52
CA MET A 501 -12.07 -11.06 -8.46
C MET A 501 -13.51 -11.41 -8.05
N SER A 502 -14.54 -10.76 -8.61
CA SER A 502 -15.92 -11.12 -8.29
C SER A 502 -16.29 -12.54 -8.74
N GLN A 503 -15.70 -13.02 -9.85
CA GLN A 503 -16.07 -14.31 -10.47
C GLN A 503 -14.88 -15.04 -11.12
N TYR A 504 -13.65 -14.82 -10.66
CA TYR A 504 -12.44 -15.45 -11.20
C TYR A 504 -12.50 -16.98 -11.07
N THR A 505 -12.18 -17.71 -12.14
CA THR A 505 -12.21 -19.18 -12.16
C THR A 505 -10.80 -19.77 -12.19
N VAL A 506 -10.48 -20.59 -11.20
CA VAL A 506 -9.22 -21.35 -11.12
C VAL A 506 -9.44 -22.78 -11.60
N TYR A 507 -8.65 -23.19 -12.59
CA TYR A 507 -8.60 -24.57 -13.08
C TYR A 507 -7.52 -25.34 -12.32
N ARG A 508 -7.91 -26.41 -11.62
CA ARG A 508 -7.02 -27.25 -10.81
C ARG A 508 -6.46 -28.42 -11.65
N PRO A 509 -5.24 -28.92 -11.36
CA PRO A 509 -4.61 -29.99 -12.15
C PRO A 509 -5.40 -31.31 -12.21
N ASN A 510 -6.28 -31.57 -11.23
CA ASN A 510 -7.16 -32.73 -11.17
C ASN A 510 -8.43 -32.60 -12.05
N GLY A 511 -8.52 -31.58 -12.91
CA GLY A 511 -9.67 -31.31 -13.77
C GLY A 511 -10.85 -30.61 -13.09
N THR A 512 -10.82 -30.41 -11.77
CA THR A 512 -11.84 -29.61 -11.08
C THR A 512 -11.62 -28.11 -11.32
N ARG A 513 -12.68 -27.32 -11.15
CA ARG A 513 -12.63 -25.86 -11.15
C ARG A 513 -13.21 -25.31 -9.85
N VAL A 514 -12.65 -24.21 -9.37
CA VAL A 514 -13.20 -23.40 -8.28
C VAL A 514 -13.30 -21.95 -8.72
N LYS A 515 -14.09 -21.16 -8.00
CA LYS A 515 -14.42 -19.78 -8.35
C LYS A 515 -14.27 -18.89 -7.12
N THR A 516 -13.87 -17.64 -7.32
CA THR A 516 -14.01 -16.59 -6.31
C THR A 516 -15.44 -16.02 -6.31
N CYS A 517 -15.76 -15.27 -5.26
CA CYS A 517 -17.09 -14.71 -5.02
C CYS A 517 -17.07 -13.17 -5.08
N PRO A 518 -18.22 -12.52 -5.37
CA PRO A 518 -18.39 -11.10 -5.10
C PRO A 518 -18.01 -10.78 -3.65
N ALA A 519 -17.35 -9.64 -3.43
CA ALA A 519 -16.76 -9.30 -2.14
C ALA A 519 -17.78 -9.30 -0.99
N ALA A 520 -17.49 -9.99 0.12
CA ALA A 520 -18.31 -9.96 1.31
C ALA A 520 -17.48 -10.05 2.60
N LEU A 521 -17.93 -9.36 3.64
CA LEU A 521 -17.34 -9.39 4.99
C LEU A 521 -18.20 -10.24 5.92
N GLY A 522 -17.56 -11.10 6.72
CA GLY A 522 -18.22 -11.98 7.67
C GLY A 522 -18.48 -11.34 9.03
N TYR A 523 -19.24 -12.01 9.91
CA TYR A 523 -19.46 -11.53 11.29
C TYR A 523 -18.14 -11.36 12.07
N GLY A 524 -17.14 -12.21 11.83
CA GLY A 524 -15.81 -12.11 12.46
C GLY A 524 -15.05 -10.81 12.15
N PHE A 525 -15.38 -10.09 11.06
CA PHE A 525 -14.79 -8.78 10.75
C PHE A 525 -15.19 -7.73 11.80
N ALA A 526 -16.45 -7.71 12.23
CA ALA A 526 -16.92 -6.77 13.24
C ALA A 526 -16.44 -7.09 14.67
N GLY A 527 -15.82 -8.26 14.88
CA GLY A 527 -15.12 -8.62 16.12
C GLY A 527 -13.74 -7.97 16.28
N GLY A 528 -13.22 -7.31 15.25
CA GLY A 528 -11.89 -6.68 15.26
C GLY A 528 -10.76 -7.68 15.54
N THR A 529 -9.62 -7.19 15.99
CA THR A 529 -8.45 -8.01 16.39
C THR A 529 -8.03 -7.67 17.82
N THR A 530 -7.04 -8.39 18.35
CA THR A 530 -6.44 -8.01 19.64
C THR A 530 -5.71 -6.65 19.57
N ASP A 531 -5.30 -6.19 18.38
CA ASP A 531 -4.62 -4.91 18.20
C ASP A 531 -5.57 -3.71 18.22
N GLY A 532 -6.86 -3.97 17.99
CA GLY A 532 -7.96 -3.02 17.90
C GLY A 532 -9.27 -3.80 17.91
N PRO A 533 -9.88 -4.02 19.09
CA PRO A 533 -11.00 -4.93 19.25
C PRO A 533 -12.31 -4.37 18.71
N GLY A 534 -13.18 -5.27 18.25
CA GLY A 534 -14.49 -4.90 17.72
C GLY A 534 -15.47 -4.37 18.76
N ALA A 535 -16.56 -3.78 18.28
CA ALA A 535 -17.64 -3.30 19.12
C ALA A 535 -18.75 -4.35 19.30
N PHE A 536 -19.60 -4.15 20.30
CA PHE A 536 -20.80 -4.95 20.59
C PHE A 536 -20.59 -6.46 20.90
N ASP A 537 -21.47 -7.33 20.45
CA ASP A 537 -21.54 -8.76 20.75
C ASP A 537 -20.78 -9.64 19.73
N PHE A 538 -20.11 -9.04 18.75
CA PHE A 538 -19.30 -9.77 17.78
C PHE A 538 -18.08 -10.42 18.44
N VAL A 539 -17.79 -11.63 18.00
CA VAL A 539 -16.60 -12.39 18.38
C VAL A 539 -15.89 -12.88 17.13
N GLN A 540 -14.57 -13.00 17.18
CA GLN A 540 -13.84 -13.66 16.10
C GLN A 540 -14.21 -15.15 16.05
N GLY A 541 -14.09 -15.79 14.89
CA GLY A 541 -14.38 -17.23 14.74
C GLY A 541 -15.88 -17.56 14.67
N SER A 542 -16.73 -16.57 14.38
CA SER A 542 -18.18 -16.75 14.40
C SER A 542 -18.78 -17.06 13.03
N ASN A 543 -19.25 -18.30 12.86
CA ASN A 543 -20.04 -18.76 11.71
C ASN A 543 -21.56 -18.67 11.95
N LYS A 544 -21.99 -17.86 12.92
CA LYS A 544 -23.40 -17.73 13.33
C LYS A 544 -23.92 -16.31 13.08
N THR A 545 -25.18 -16.22 12.68
CA THR A 545 -25.91 -14.96 12.45
C THR A 545 -26.61 -14.43 13.70
N ASP A 546 -26.59 -15.21 14.79
CA ASP A 546 -27.46 -15.11 15.98
C ASP A 546 -27.16 -13.90 16.89
N HIS A 547 -26.21 -13.04 16.49
CA HIS A 547 -25.84 -11.81 17.18
C HIS A 547 -26.90 -10.74 16.95
N HIS A 548 -27.90 -10.75 17.83
CA HIS A 548 -29.05 -9.85 17.83
C HIS A 548 -28.74 -8.54 18.56
N ASN A 549 -27.92 -7.71 17.94
CA ASN A 549 -27.81 -6.30 18.30
C ASN A 549 -28.87 -5.47 17.54
N PRO A 550 -29.80 -4.79 18.23
CA PRO A 550 -30.82 -3.95 17.60
C PRO A 550 -30.28 -2.87 16.65
N PHE A 551 -29.06 -2.37 16.90
CA PHE A 551 -28.37 -1.44 15.99
C PHE A 551 -28.02 -2.10 14.66
N TRP A 552 -27.52 -3.33 14.69
CA TRP A 552 -27.17 -4.06 13.47
C TRP A 552 -28.38 -4.63 12.74
N ASP A 553 -29.45 -4.98 13.44
CA ASP A 553 -30.72 -5.34 12.80
C ASP A 553 -31.37 -4.12 12.09
N LEU A 554 -31.20 -2.91 12.63
CA LEU A 554 -31.54 -1.66 11.94
C LEU A 554 -30.65 -1.43 10.70
N VAL A 555 -29.33 -1.62 10.81
CA VAL A 555 -28.37 -1.45 9.69
C VAL A 555 -28.60 -2.48 8.58
N LYS A 556 -28.87 -3.76 8.92
CA LYS A 556 -29.32 -4.80 7.97
C LYS A 556 -30.57 -4.35 7.20
N GLY A 557 -31.49 -3.64 7.85
CA GLY A 557 -32.68 -3.05 7.21
C GLY A 557 -32.40 -2.04 6.09
N PHE A 558 -31.18 -1.51 6.00
CA PHE A 558 -30.73 -0.59 4.92
C PHE A 558 -29.72 -1.23 3.96
N ILE A 559 -29.32 -2.49 4.18
CA ILE A 559 -28.29 -3.19 3.39
C ILE A 559 -28.94 -4.32 2.59
N LYS A 560 -28.40 -4.61 1.41
CA LYS A 560 -28.84 -5.73 0.57
C LYS A 560 -28.61 -7.05 1.33
N ASN A 561 -29.68 -7.82 1.58
CA ASN A 561 -29.55 -9.18 2.08
C ASN A 561 -28.84 -10.05 1.03
N PRO A 562 -27.85 -10.88 1.42
CA PRO A 562 -27.10 -11.70 0.48
C PRO A 562 -27.98 -12.76 -0.18
N GLY A 563 -27.79 -12.97 -1.49
CA GLY A 563 -28.51 -13.98 -2.25
C GLY A 563 -28.02 -15.42 -1.96
N PRO A 564 -28.80 -16.46 -2.30
CA PRO A 564 -28.41 -17.86 -2.04
C PRO A 564 -27.07 -18.26 -2.68
N GLU A 565 -26.80 -17.87 -3.93
CA GLU A 565 -25.52 -18.13 -4.62
C GLU A 565 -24.33 -17.49 -3.88
N GLN A 566 -24.53 -16.28 -3.35
CA GLN A 566 -23.50 -15.54 -2.63
C GLN A 566 -23.21 -16.16 -1.26
N ILE A 567 -24.24 -16.64 -0.56
CA ILE A 567 -24.10 -17.40 0.70
C ILE A 567 -23.37 -18.74 0.44
N GLU A 568 -23.75 -19.47 -0.61
CA GLU A 568 -23.11 -20.74 -0.98
C GLU A 568 -21.63 -20.55 -1.36
N CYS A 569 -21.34 -19.54 -2.18
CA CYS A 569 -19.97 -19.25 -2.62
C CYS A 569 -19.05 -18.85 -1.45
N GLN A 570 -19.55 -18.01 -0.54
CA GLN A 570 -18.77 -17.51 0.61
C GLN A 570 -18.64 -18.52 1.75
N ALA A 571 -19.38 -19.63 1.75
CA ALA A 571 -19.40 -20.60 2.84
C ALA A 571 -17.98 -21.07 3.27
N PRO A 572 -17.70 -21.22 4.58
CA PRO A 572 -18.63 -21.16 5.72
C PRO A 572 -18.87 -19.75 6.29
N LYS A 573 -18.43 -18.66 5.63
CA LYS A 573 -18.63 -17.29 6.12
C LYS A 573 -20.10 -16.97 6.30
N ALA A 574 -20.50 -16.68 7.54
CA ALA A 574 -21.74 -15.96 7.81
C ALA A 574 -21.56 -14.50 7.37
N ILE A 575 -22.19 -14.12 6.25
CA ILE A 575 -22.06 -12.77 5.67
C ILE A 575 -22.73 -11.74 6.59
N LEU A 576 -21.97 -10.70 6.95
CA LEU A 576 -22.47 -9.50 7.63
C LEU A 576 -22.72 -8.36 6.63
N LEU A 577 -21.82 -8.17 5.65
CA LEU A 577 -21.90 -7.10 4.64
C LEU A 577 -21.63 -7.67 3.24
N ASP A 578 -22.62 -7.59 2.35
CA ASP A 578 -22.56 -8.06 0.96
C ASP A 578 -22.04 -6.96 -0.01
N ILE A 579 -20.82 -6.47 0.23
CA ILE A 579 -20.32 -5.21 -0.34
C ILE A 579 -20.03 -5.25 -1.84
N GLY A 580 -19.75 -6.42 -2.43
CA GLY A 580 -19.48 -6.60 -3.85
C GLY A 580 -20.72 -6.51 -4.72
N GLU A 581 -21.90 -6.59 -4.10
CA GLU A 581 -23.22 -6.62 -4.71
C GLU A 581 -23.99 -5.29 -4.53
N ILE A 582 -23.31 -4.25 -4.01
CA ILE A 582 -23.85 -2.92 -3.70
C ILE A 582 -23.02 -1.82 -4.40
N HIS A 583 -23.64 -1.19 -5.40
CA HIS A 583 -23.02 -0.17 -6.27
C HIS A 583 -23.62 1.23 -6.11
N ARG A 584 -24.45 1.46 -5.08
CA ARG A 584 -25.07 2.77 -4.78
C ARG A 584 -24.64 3.22 -3.37
N PRO A 585 -24.26 4.49 -3.17
CA PRO A 585 -24.09 5.58 -4.16
C PRO A 585 -22.99 5.33 -5.20
N TYR A 586 -21.99 4.53 -4.86
CA TYR A 586 -20.91 3.99 -5.68
C TYR A 586 -20.46 2.66 -5.05
N ASP A 587 -19.42 2.01 -5.58
CA ASP A 587 -18.93 0.72 -5.08
C ASP A 587 -18.53 0.78 -3.59
N TRP A 588 -19.02 -0.19 -2.79
CA TRP A 588 -18.71 -0.27 -1.36
C TRP A 588 -17.34 -0.89 -1.07
N GLY A 589 -16.88 -1.78 -1.95
CA GLY A 589 -15.55 -2.40 -1.93
C GLY A 589 -15.08 -2.75 -3.35
N PRO A 590 -13.83 -3.20 -3.52
CA PRO A 590 -13.29 -3.54 -4.83
C PRO A 590 -13.93 -4.82 -5.40
N SER A 591 -14.26 -4.80 -6.69
CA SER A 591 -14.45 -6.03 -7.49
C SER A 591 -13.24 -6.34 -8.38
N ILE A 592 -12.52 -5.30 -8.80
CA ILE A 592 -11.30 -5.38 -9.58
C ILE A 592 -10.12 -5.08 -8.66
N VAL A 593 -9.06 -5.89 -8.74
CA VAL A 593 -7.81 -5.70 -7.99
C VAL A 593 -6.61 -5.64 -8.93
N GLU A 594 -5.56 -4.94 -8.51
CA GLU A 594 -4.34 -4.75 -9.28
C GLU A 594 -3.20 -5.63 -8.74
N VAL A 595 -2.60 -6.45 -9.60
CA VAL A 595 -1.43 -7.30 -9.26
C VAL A 595 -0.26 -7.02 -10.19
N GLN A 596 0.96 -7.08 -9.64
CA GLN A 596 2.18 -6.73 -10.38
C GLN A 596 3.39 -7.51 -9.86
N ILE A 597 4.33 -7.82 -10.75
CA ILE A 597 5.67 -8.28 -10.39
C ILE A 597 6.70 -7.26 -10.89
N LEU A 598 7.58 -6.83 -9.99
CA LEU A 598 8.81 -6.11 -10.32
C LEU A 598 10.00 -7.07 -10.27
N ARG A 599 10.84 -7.06 -11.29
CA ARG A 599 12.01 -7.94 -11.42
C ARG A 599 13.31 -7.13 -11.49
N LEU A 600 14.32 -7.62 -10.79
CA LEU A 600 15.73 -7.24 -10.93
C LEU A 600 16.58 -8.51 -10.81
N GLY A 601 17.05 -9.06 -11.93
CA GLY A 601 17.86 -10.28 -11.91
C GLY A 601 17.12 -11.49 -11.35
N GLN A 602 17.60 -12.02 -10.21
CA GLN A 602 16.92 -13.06 -9.41
C GLN A 602 15.97 -12.53 -8.32
N LEU A 603 15.84 -11.21 -8.13
CA LEU A 603 14.85 -10.62 -7.22
C LEU A 603 13.51 -10.40 -7.92
N PHE A 604 12.44 -10.88 -7.31
CA PHE A 604 11.06 -10.74 -7.75
C PHE A 604 10.22 -10.19 -6.58
N ILE A 605 9.70 -8.97 -6.73
CA ILE A 605 8.83 -8.32 -5.75
C ILE A 605 7.39 -8.48 -6.23
N LEU A 606 6.57 -9.21 -5.47
CA LEU A 606 5.16 -9.44 -5.72
C LEU A 606 4.36 -8.34 -5.03
N VAL A 607 3.78 -7.44 -5.82
CA VAL A 607 2.98 -6.31 -5.36
C VAL A 607 1.53 -6.79 -5.26
N VAL A 608 1.01 -6.92 -4.03
CA VAL A 608 -0.26 -7.60 -3.74
C VAL A 608 -1.33 -6.67 -3.14
N PRO A 609 -2.59 -6.78 -3.59
CA PRO A 609 -3.67 -5.86 -3.22
C PRO A 609 -4.39 -6.26 -1.92
N GLY A 610 -3.64 -6.56 -0.86
CA GLY A 610 -4.21 -6.92 0.44
C GLY A 610 -3.22 -7.61 1.38
N GLU A 611 -3.72 -7.97 2.56
CA GLU A 611 -2.93 -8.47 3.69
C GLU A 611 -2.90 -9.99 3.70
N PHE A 612 -1.83 -10.56 3.16
CA PHE A 612 -1.64 -12.01 3.15
C PHE A 612 -1.23 -12.49 4.54
N THR A 613 -1.91 -13.51 5.05
CA THR A 613 -1.46 -14.23 6.25
C THR A 613 -0.11 -14.91 6.02
N THR A 614 0.54 -15.28 7.12
CA THR A 614 1.85 -15.93 7.12
C THR A 614 1.86 -17.17 6.22
N MET A 615 0.87 -18.08 6.33
CA MET A 615 0.83 -19.26 5.45
C MET A 615 0.34 -18.95 4.03
N ALA A 616 -0.60 -18.02 3.85
CA ALA A 616 -1.04 -17.61 2.51
C ALA A 616 0.13 -17.03 1.68
N GLY A 617 0.92 -16.16 2.29
CA GLY A 617 2.11 -15.60 1.68
C GLY A 617 3.22 -16.62 1.43
N ARG A 618 3.44 -17.56 2.37
CA ARG A 618 4.36 -18.70 2.18
C ARG A 618 3.96 -19.57 0.98
N ARG A 619 2.67 -19.89 0.81
CA ARG A 619 2.13 -20.62 -0.35
C ARG A 619 2.30 -19.83 -1.66
N LEU A 620 2.02 -18.52 -1.66
CA LEU A 620 2.24 -17.65 -2.83
C LEU A 620 3.72 -17.61 -3.24
N LYS A 621 4.63 -17.35 -2.28
CA LYS A 621 6.09 -17.34 -2.51
C LYS A 621 6.54 -18.67 -3.14
N ARG A 622 6.10 -19.81 -2.59
CA ARG A 622 6.42 -21.16 -3.13
C ARG A 622 5.91 -21.35 -4.57
N ALA A 623 4.63 -21.06 -4.83
CA ALA A 623 4.03 -21.23 -6.16
C ALA A 623 4.70 -20.35 -7.24
N VAL A 624 5.12 -19.14 -6.86
CA VAL A 624 5.83 -18.23 -7.76
C VAL A 624 7.27 -18.66 -7.99
N SER A 625 8.01 -19.09 -6.95
CA SER A 625 9.37 -19.64 -7.10
C SER A 625 9.41 -20.83 -8.06
N GLU A 626 8.48 -21.79 -7.91
CA GLU A 626 8.40 -22.96 -8.81
C GLU A 626 8.00 -22.57 -10.24
N ALA A 627 7.13 -21.57 -10.40
CA ALA A 627 6.81 -21.03 -11.72
C ALA A 627 8.01 -20.33 -12.37
N ILE A 628 8.83 -19.59 -11.62
CA ILE A 628 10.04 -18.91 -12.11
C ILE A 628 11.05 -19.94 -12.61
N LYS A 629 11.30 -21.00 -11.83
CA LYS A 629 12.17 -22.13 -12.20
C LYS A 629 11.67 -22.82 -13.47
N LYS A 630 10.39 -23.21 -13.50
CA LYS A 630 9.76 -23.83 -14.68
C LYS A 630 9.76 -22.92 -15.91
N ALA A 631 9.65 -21.61 -15.71
CA ALA A 631 9.71 -20.63 -16.79
C ALA A 631 11.13 -20.40 -17.33
N GLN A 632 12.18 -20.93 -16.66
CA GLN A 632 13.59 -20.77 -17.00
C GLN A 632 14.00 -19.29 -17.09
N LEU A 633 13.53 -18.48 -16.14
CA LEU A 633 13.88 -17.05 -16.07
C LEU A 633 15.27 -16.79 -15.48
N LEU A 634 15.86 -17.79 -14.81
CA LEU A 634 17.16 -17.74 -14.14
C LEU A 634 18.06 -18.87 -14.68
N GLU A 635 19.37 -18.70 -14.52
CA GLU A 635 20.36 -19.74 -14.84
C GLU A 635 20.21 -20.96 -13.92
N ASP A 636 20.60 -22.13 -14.41
CA ASP A 636 20.53 -23.38 -13.66
C ASP A 636 21.34 -23.30 -12.35
N GLY A 637 20.66 -23.56 -11.23
CA GLY A 637 21.25 -23.47 -9.88
C GLY A 637 21.10 -22.11 -9.19
N VAL A 638 20.56 -21.08 -9.87
CA VAL A 638 20.25 -19.78 -9.23
C VAL A 638 18.84 -19.82 -8.64
N GLU A 639 18.75 -19.73 -7.31
CA GLU A 639 17.47 -19.70 -6.60
C GLU A 639 16.79 -18.31 -6.69
N PRO A 640 15.46 -18.25 -6.94
CA PRO A 640 14.71 -17.00 -7.00
C PRO A 640 14.49 -16.40 -5.61
N ILE A 641 14.80 -15.10 -5.49
CA ILE A 641 14.52 -14.30 -4.30
C ILE A 641 13.13 -13.69 -4.47
N VAL A 642 12.12 -14.28 -3.83
CA VAL A 642 10.73 -13.79 -3.90
C VAL A 642 10.37 -13.01 -2.63
N GLN A 643 10.00 -11.74 -2.80
CA GLN A 643 9.45 -10.86 -1.77
C GLN A 643 7.97 -10.57 -2.05
N VAL A 644 7.19 -10.33 -1.01
CA VAL A 644 5.78 -9.94 -1.11
C VAL A 644 5.63 -8.55 -0.47
N SER A 645 4.86 -7.69 -1.12
CA SER A 645 4.64 -6.28 -0.72
C SER A 645 3.15 -5.96 -0.85
N GLY A 646 2.46 -5.86 0.29
CA GLY A 646 1.07 -5.43 0.41
C GLY A 646 0.86 -4.75 1.77
N PRO A 647 -0.15 -3.89 1.94
CA PRO A 647 -1.26 -3.65 1.00
C PRO A 647 -0.90 -2.65 -0.10
N ALA A 648 -1.03 -3.08 -1.36
CA ALA A 648 -0.54 -2.32 -2.51
C ALA A 648 -1.59 -2.08 -3.60
N SER A 649 -1.55 -0.88 -4.20
CA SER A 649 -2.45 -0.45 -5.29
C SER A 649 -3.94 -0.48 -4.92
N THR A 650 -4.60 -1.63 -4.97
CA THR A 650 -6.00 -1.77 -4.51
C THR A 650 -6.03 -2.34 -3.10
N TYR A 651 -6.87 -1.83 -2.20
CA TYR A 651 -7.08 -2.47 -0.90
C TYR A 651 -8.19 -3.52 -0.94
N GLY A 652 -7.83 -4.79 -1.05
CA GLY A 652 -8.72 -5.96 -1.06
C GLY A 652 -8.90 -6.63 0.30
N HIS A 653 -8.64 -5.93 1.42
CA HIS A 653 -8.61 -6.49 2.78
C HIS A 653 -7.64 -7.69 2.89
N TYR A 654 -8.03 -8.80 3.52
CA TYR A 654 -7.15 -9.89 3.91
C TYR A 654 -7.13 -11.04 2.90
N VAL A 655 -6.09 -11.86 2.93
CA VAL A 655 -5.97 -13.11 2.16
C VAL A 655 -5.46 -14.22 3.06
N THR A 656 -6.37 -15.11 3.48
CA THR A 656 -6.05 -16.33 4.24
C THR A 656 -5.85 -17.55 3.35
N THR A 657 -5.32 -18.64 3.92
CA THR A 657 -5.50 -19.98 3.33
C THR A 657 -6.96 -20.43 3.39
N GLN A 658 -7.32 -21.52 2.69
CA GLN A 658 -8.69 -22.07 2.78
C GLN A 658 -8.97 -22.65 4.17
N GLU A 659 -7.92 -23.18 4.81
CA GLU A 659 -7.93 -23.75 6.15
C GLU A 659 -8.15 -22.67 7.21
N GLU A 660 -7.36 -21.59 7.18
CA GLU A 660 -7.56 -20.39 8.01
C GLU A 660 -8.94 -19.74 7.75
N TYR A 661 -9.36 -19.66 6.48
CA TYR A 661 -10.67 -19.13 6.09
C TYR A 661 -11.81 -19.89 6.78
N SER A 662 -11.70 -21.22 6.90
CA SER A 662 -12.76 -22.05 7.49
C SER A 662 -13.10 -21.71 8.95
N VAL A 663 -12.15 -21.10 9.67
CA VAL A 663 -12.30 -20.68 11.07
C VAL A 663 -13.09 -19.38 11.21
N GLN A 664 -13.01 -18.47 10.24
CA GLN A 664 -13.64 -17.14 10.28
C GLN A 664 -13.27 -16.28 11.52
N ARG A 665 -12.00 -16.37 11.97
CA ARG A 665 -11.36 -15.26 12.69
C ARG A 665 -11.29 -14.00 11.81
N TYR A 666 -10.86 -12.86 12.36
CA TYR A 666 -10.93 -11.56 11.69
C TYR A 666 -10.42 -11.58 10.25
N GLU A 667 -9.25 -12.18 10.00
CA GLU A 667 -8.63 -12.28 8.68
C GLU A 667 -9.48 -13.13 7.70
N GLY A 668 -9.99 -14.27 8.16
CA GLY A 668 -10.84 -15.16 7.36
C GLY A 668 -12.20 -14.55 7.03
N ALA A 669 -12.79 -13.84 7.99
CA ALA A 669 -14.02 -13.07 7.78
C ALA A 669 -13.79 -11.85 6.87
N SER A 670 -12.57 -11.34 6.81
CA SER A 670 -12.17 -10.21 5.97
C SER A 670 -11.56 -10.61 4.62
N THR A 671 -11.46 -11.91 4.33
CA THR A 671 -11.03 -12.41 3.02
C THR A 671 -12.18 -12.27 2.03
N LEU A 672 -12.21 -11.15 1.28
CA LEU A 672 -13.39 -10.66 0.57
C LEU A 672 -13.99 -11.67 -0.42
N PHE A 673 -13.16 -12.31 -1.24
CA PHE A 673 -13.59 -13.03 -2.44
C PHE A 673 -13.81 -14.54 -2.22
N GLY A 674 -14.09 -14.93 -0.97
CA GLY A 674 -14.42 -16.29 -0.58
C GLY A 674 -13.20 -17.21 -0.34
N PRO A 675 -13.43 -18.51 -0.08
CA PRO A 675 -12.39 -19.46 0.33
C PRO A 675 -11.27 -19.66 -0.70
N HIS A 676 -11.54 -19.37 -1.98
CA HIS A 676 -10.59 -19.57 -3.08
C HIS A 676 -9.80 -18.30 -3.47
N THR A 677 -9.87 -17.24 -2.65
CA THR A 677 -9.15 -15.97 -2.86
C THR A 677 -7.64 -16.19 -3.07
N LEU A 678 -6.99 -16.98 -2.20
CA LEU A 678 -5.57 -17.30 -2.32
C LEU A 678 -5.25 -18.11 -3.58
N GLU A 679 -6.10 -19.10 -3.94
CA GLU A 679 -5.90 -19.89 -5.16
C GLU A 679 -5.94 -19.03 -6.42
N ALA A 680 -6.81 -18.02 -6.47
CA ALA A 680 -6.87 -17.07 -7.58
C ALA A 680 -5.59 -16.23 -7.69
N TYR A 681 -5.07 -15.70 -6.58
CA TYR A 681 -3.79 -14.99 -6.60
C TYR A 681 -2.63 -15.92 -7.01
N MET A 682 -2.54 -17.12 -6.45
CA MET A 682 -1.53 -18.12 -6.85
C MET A 682 -1.61 -18.43 -8.34
N ASP A 683 -2.80 -18.62 -8.90
CA ASP A 683 -3.02 -18.85 -10.35
C ASP A 683 -2.54 -17.67 -11.20
N VAL A 684 -2.94 -16.43 -10.87
CA VAL A 684 -2.57 -15.25 -11.66
C VAL A 684 -1.07 -14.98 -11.60
N PHE A 685 -0.47 -14.95 -10.41
CA PHE A 685 0.96 -14.71 -10.28
C PHE A 685 1.79 -15.81 -10.98
N SER A 686 1.50 -17.09 -10.74
CA SER A 686 2.30 -18.20 -11.28
C SER A 686 2.05 -18.51 -12.76
N ARG A 687 0.81 -18.37 -13.26
CA ARG A 687 0.43 -18.79 -14.63
C ARG A 687 0.23 -17.63 -15.61
N ARG A 688 0.09 -16.38 -15.15
CA ARG A 688 -0.08 -15.20 -16.01
C ARG A 688 1.12 -14.26 -15.94
N LEU A 689 1.47 -13.80 -14.73
CA LEU A 689 2.53 -12.79 -14.56
C LEU A 689 3.93 -13.37 -14.78
N VAL A 690 4.28 -14.50 -14.17
CA VAL A 690 5.61 -15.10 -14.32
C VAL A 690 5.98 -15.41 -15.78
N PRO A 691 5.13 -16.05 -16.62
CA PRO A 691 5.45 -16.26 -18.04
C PRO A 691 5.67 -14.98 -18.84
N ALA A 692 5.02 -13.87 -18.46
CA ALA A 692 5.19 -12.57 -19.11
C ALA A 692 6.55 -11.89 -18.80
N LEU A 693 7.32 -12.42 -17.86
CA LEU A 693 8.68 -11.94 -17.54
C LEU A 693 9.78 -12.47 -18.48
N ARG A 694 9.46 -13.37 -19.41
CA ARG A 694 10.39 -13.80 -20.48
C ARG A 694 10.59 -12.70 -21.51
N ASP A 695 11.76 -12.60 -22.13
CA ASP A 695 12.10 -11.47 -23.00
C ASP A 695 11.28 -11.46 -24.30
N GLU A 696 11.01 -12.63 -24.87
CA GLU A 696 10.16 -12.84 -26.05
C GLU A 696 8.64 -12.84 -25.73
N ALA A 697 8.24 -12.67 -24.47
CA ALA A 697 6.82 -12.65 -24.11
C ALA A 697 6.12 -11.40 -24.63
N ARG A 698 4.88 -11.59 -25.11
CA ARG A 698 3.98 -10.47 -25.42
C ARG A 698 3.51 -9.79 -24.14
N ASP A 699 3.25 -8.50 -24.24
CA ASP A 699 2.60 -7.73 -23.19
C ASP A 699 1.25 -8.34 -22.80
N LEU A 700 0.98 -8.38 -21.49
CA LEU A 700 -0.32 -8.78 -20.98
C LEU A 700 -1.39 -7.71 -21.29
N PRO A 701 -2.65 -8.12 -21.55
CA PRO A 701 -3.76 -7.18 -21.54
C PRO A 701 -3.85 -6.53 -20.16
N LEU A 702 -4.17 -5.24 -20.11
CA LEU A 702 -4.26 -4.49 -18.85
C LEU A 702 -5.30 -5.11 -17.88
N GLY A 703 -6.30 -5.80 -18.42
CA GLY A 703 -7.44 -6.31 -17.68
C GLY A 703 -8.56 -5.27 -17.54
N PRO A 704 -9.65 -5.58 -16.83
CA PRO A 704 -10.76 -4.65 -16.65
C PRO A 704 -10.35 -3.44 -15.82
N GLN A 705 -11.02 -2.31 -16.06
CA GLN A 705 -10.93 -1.10 -15.25
C GLN A 705 -12.34 -0.56 -15.04
N LYS A 706 -12.56 0.09 -13.89
CA LYS A 706 -13.74 0.92 -13.63
C LYS A 706 -13.31 2.39 -13.64
N GLU A 707 -14.11 3.24 -14.28
CA GLU A 707 -13.95 4.68 -14.11
C GLU A 707 -14.47 5.09 -12.73
N PHE A 708 -13.68 5.89 -12.03
CA PHE A 708 -14.04 6.48 -10.76
C PHE A 708 -13.50 7.91 -10.68
N ASP A 709 -14.28 8.80 -10.07
CA ASP A 709 -13.92 10.20 -9.86
C ASP A 709 -14.10 10.53 -8.38
N ILE A 710 -12.97 10.57 -7.67
CA ILE A 710 -12.88 10.85 -6.22
C ILE A 710 -13.56 12.19 -5.85
N ARG A 711 -13.70 13.13 -6.80
CA ARG A 711 -14.36 14.43 -6.55
C ARG A 711 -15.90 14.30 -6.51
N LYS A 712 -16.47 13.20 -7.02
CA LYS A 712 -17.91 12.88 -6.95
C LYS A 712 -18.28 12.01 -5.75
N ALA A 713 -17.29 11.48 -5.02
CA ALA A 713 -17.50 10.72 -3.80
C ALA A 713 -18.20 11.54 -2.70
N TRP A 714 -18.80 10.85 -1.73
CA TRP A 714 -19.47 11.48 -0.60
C TRP A 714 -18.49 12.22 0.31
N LYS A 715 -18.87 13.42 0.76
CA LYS A 715 -18.02 14.36 1.51
C LYS A 715 -18.85 15.04 2.61
N PHE A 716 -19.11 14.33 3.70
CA PHE A 716 -19.94 14.84 4.82
C PHE A 716 -19.12 15.51 5.92
N LYS A 717 -17.80 15.30 5.96
CA LYS A 717 -16.93 16.05 6.87
C LYS A 717 -16.83 17.51 6.43
N THR A 718 -17.24 18.42 7.30
CA THR A 718 -17.11 19.85 7.09
C THR A 718 -15.64 20.29 7.06
N GLY A 719 -15.33 21.28 6.21
CA GLY A 719 -14.06 22.03 6.29
C GLY A 719 -14.01 22.91 7.55
N VAL A 720 -12.88 23.59 7.77
CA VAL A 720 -12.81 24.65 8.80
C VAL A 720 -13.82 25.73 8.46
N VAL A 721 -14.66 26.15 9.42
CA VAL A 721 -15.67 27.19 9.19
C VAL A 721 -15.00 28.56 9.32
N TYR A 722 -14.45 28.84 10.51
CA TYR A 722 -13.63 29.99 10.86
C TYR A 722 -12.81 29.67 12.12
N ASP A 723 -11.85 30.52 12.45
CA ASP A 723 -11.12 30.51 13.73
C ASP A 723 -11.19 31.90 14.38
N ASN A 724 -11.30 31.95 15.70
CA ASN A 724 -11.16 33.19 16.50
C ASN A 724 -10.24 32.93 17.70
N PRO A 725 -9.39 33.89 18.11
CA PRO A 725 -8.64 33.73 19.35
C PRO A 725 -9.63 33.79 20.54
N PRO A 726 -9.28 33.23 21.72
CA PRO A 726 -10.09 33.42 22.93
C PRO A 726 -10.29 34.91 23.27
N PHE A 727 -11.36 35.25 23.99
CA PHE A 727 -11.62 36.63 24.39
C PHE A 727 -10.44 37.20 25.19
N GLY A 728 -9.99 38.39 24.82
CA GLY A 728 -8.83 39.05 25.42
C GLY A 728 -7.47 38.63 24.86
N HIS A 729 -7.42 37.68 23.93
CA HIS A 729 -6.19 37.16 23.33
C HIS A 729 -6.07 37.46 21.83
N SER A 730 -4.84 37.38 21.31
CA SER A 730 -4.52 37.34 19.88
C SER A 730 -4.07 35.94 19.45
N PHE A 731 -4.13 35.66 18.15
CA PHE A 731 -3.49 34.45 17.60
C PHE A 731 -1.97 34.53 17.81
N GLY A 732 -1.39 33.47 18.35
CA GLY A 732 0.02 33.42 18.70
C GLY A 732 0.36 33.82 20.13
N ASP A 733 -0.59 34.32 20.93
CA ASP A 733 -0.35 34.55 22.36
C ASP A 733 0.11 33.26 23.05
N VAL A 734 1.18 33.33 23.84
CA VAL A 734 1.68 32.20 24.61
C VAL A 734 0.88 32.09 25.91
N LEU A 735 0.08 31.03 26.03
CA LEU A 735 -0.75 30.70 27.20
C LEU A 735 0.08 30.03 28.29
N GLU A 736 1.09 29.26 27.91
CA GLU A 736 2.00 28.56 28.81
C GLU A 736 3.43 28.70 28.27
N GLN A 737 4.27 29.40 29.03
CA GLN A 737 5.66 29.66 28.69
C GLN A 737 6.55 28.50 29.15
N PRO A 738 7.67 28.23 28.47
CA PRO A 738 8.68 27.29 28.97
C PRO A 738 9.30 27.79 30.29
N LEU A 739 9.80 26.85 31.09
CA LEU A 739 10.64 27.17 32.26
C LEU A 739 11.94 27.85 31.81
N LEU A 740 12.57 28.63 32.70
CA LEU A 740 13.81 29.35 32.40
C LEU A 740 14.98 28.42 31.99
N SER A 741 15.01 27.20 32.51
CA SER A 741 16.06 26.22 32.24
C SER A 741 15.58 24.78 32.41
N TYR A 742 16.04 23.89 31.53
CA TYR A 742 15.80 22.45 31.57
C TYR A 742 17.14 21.69 31.61
N PRO A 743 17.29 20.65 32.44
CA PRO A 743 18.50 19.86 32.46
C PRO A 743 18.58 18.96 31.22
N THR A 744 19.78 18.79 30.66
CA THR A 744 20.08 17.69 29.75
C THR A 744 19.96 16.35 30.48
N PRO A 745 19.35 15.30 29.89
CA PRO A 745 19.28 14.00 30.54
C PRO A 745 20.67 13.41 30.81
N ASN A 746 20.93 13.02 32.05
CA ASN A 746 22.18 12.35 32.43
C ASN A 746 22.30 10.98 31.74
N SER A 747 23.09 10.89 30.68
CA SER A 747 23.50 9.60 30.13
C SER A 747 24.75 9.09 30.87
N PRO A 748 24.72 7.89 31.49
CA PRO A 748 25.93 7.25 32.02
C PRO A 748 26.90 6.80 30.90
N ASN A 749 26.47 6.82 29.63
CA ASN A 749 27.32 6.62 28.45
C ASN A 749 27.22 7.85 27.53
N SER A 750 28.19 8.76 27.61
CA SER A 750 28.28 9.96 26.75
C SER A 750 28.60 9.68 25.27
N THR A 751 28.59 8.41 24.87
CA THR A 751 28.73 7.92 23.49
C THR A 751 27.45 7.24 23.00
N LEU A 752 26.28 7.83 23.31
CA LEU A 752 25.01 7.38 22.76
C LEU A 752 25.01 7.52 21.23
N SER A 753 25.12 6.37 20.56
CA SER A 753 24.91 6.25 19.13
C SER A 753 23.50 6.73 18.79
N LEU A 754 23.32 7.37 17.62
CA LEU A 754 21.98 7.63 17.07
C LEU A 754 21.21 6.32 16.77
N PHE A 755 21.91 5.18 16.81
CA PHE A 755 21.37 3.83 16.80
C PHE A 755 21.37 3.16 18.19
N ASP A 756 21.21 3.89 19.30
CA ASP A 756 20.99 3.25 20.60
C ASP A 756 19.70 2.38 20.57
N THR A 757 19.69 1.30 21.35
CA THR A 757 18.62 0.29 21.31
C THR A 757 17.49 0.59 22.29
N ASN A 758 17.72 1.45 23.27
CA ASN A 758 16.71 1.81 24.27
C ASN A 758 15.72 2.83 23.70
N PRO A 759 14.44 2.81 24.12
CA PRO A 759 13.51 3.90 23.82
C PRO A 759 13.96 5.22 24.44
N THR A 760 13.43 6.32 23.93
CA THR A 760 13.76 7.68 24.37
C THR A 760 13.08 7.96 25.71
N VAL A 761 13.82 7.79 26.82
CA VAL A 761 13.32 8.09 28.16
C VAL A 761 13.63 9.54 28.54
N SER A 762 12.65 10.43 28.39
CA SER A 762 12.72 11.81 28.89
C SER A 762 11.79 12.03 30.08
N SER A 763 12.15 11.47 31.24
CA SER A 763 11.34 11.63 32.47
C SER A 763 11.65 12.90 33.27
N ASN A 764 12.73 13.63 32.94
CA ASN A 764 13.26 14.72 33.77
C ASN A 764 13.26 16.11 33.08
N SER A 765 12.92 16.19 31.79
CA SER A 765 13.35 17.33 30.95
C SER A 765 12.35 17.78 29.87
N ASN A 766 11.08 17.42 29.96
CA ASN A 766 10.10 17.72 28.90
C ASN A 766 9.73 19.21 28.85
N ILE A 767 9.88 19.80 27.67
CA ILE A 767 9.47 21.18 27.39
C ILE A 767 8.08 21.15 26.78
N THR A 768 7.15 21.89 27.40
CA THR A 768 5.81 22.14 26.86
C THR A 768 5.62 23.63 26.69
N VAL A 769 5.13 24.06 25.52
CA VAL A 769 4.76 25.45 25.25
C VAL A 769 3.38 25.49 24.61
N THR A 770 2.46 26.25 25.21
CA THR A 770 1.07 26.37 24.72
C THR A 770 0.83 27.74 24.10
N PHE A 771 0.34 27.77 22.86
CA PHE A 771 -0.03 28.97 22.09
C PHE A 771 -1.54 29.03 21.83
N VAL A 772 -2.08 30.24 21.67
CA VAL A 772 -3.37 30.46 21.00
C VAL A 772 -3.23 30.10 19.52
N GLY A 773 -3.91 29.04 19.12
CA GLY A 773 -3.76 28.44 17.79
C GLY A 773 -5.02 28.56 16.93
N ALA A 774 -4.83 28.39 15.62
CA ALA A 774 -5.91 28.14 14.66
C ALA A 774 -5.93 26.66 14.27
N ASN A 775 -6.95 26.22 13.52
CA ASN A 775 -7.05 24.84 13.04
C ASN A 775 -5.98 24.49 11.96
N PRO A 776 -5.10 23.48 12.19
CA PRO A 776 -4.10 23.05 11.22
C PRO A 776 -4.62 22.68 9.82
N ARG A 777 -5.90 22.31 9.67
CA ARG A 777 -6.50 22.02 8.36
C ARG A 777 -6.61 23.24 7.45
N ASN A 778 -6.34 24.46 7.93
CA ASN A 778 -6.23 25.63 7.07
C ASN A 778 -4.99 25.56 6.15
N ASN A 779 -3.90 24.94 6.61
CA ASN A 779 -2.68 24.75 5.83
C ASN A 779 -1.92 23.54 6.37
N LEU A 780 -1.78 22.48 5.56
CA LEU A 780 -1.09 21.25 5.96
C LEU A 780 0.42 21.43 6.19
N ARG A 781 0.98 22.56 5.73
CA ARG A 781 2.41 22.87 5.77
C ARG A 781 3.27 21.72 5.24
N LEU A 782 2.85 21.12 4.11
CA LEU A 782 3.63 20.11 3.40
C LEU A 782 5.00 20.67 3.05
N GLU A 783 6.05 19.84 3.15
CA GLU A 783 7.45 20.25 2.96
C GLU A 783 7.92 21.39 3.89
N SER A 784 7.19 21.62 4.97
CA SER A 784 7.43 22.65 5.97
C SER A 784 7.09 22.10 7.37
N THR A 785 6.87 22.96 8.35
CA THR A 785 6.68 22.55 9.75
C THR A 785 5.72 23.48 10.50
N TYR A 786 4.90 22.95 11.40
CA TYR A 786 4.01 23.77 12.25
C TYR A 786 4.79 24.54 13.33
N PHE A 787 5.97 24.07 13.74
CA PHE A 787 6.81 24.74 14.72
C PHE A 787 8.28 24.41 14.53
N GLU A 788 9.15 25.28 15.04
CA GLU A 788 10.59 25.08 15.10
C GLU A 788 11.08 25.23 16.53
N ILE A 789 12.04 24.40 16.90
CA ILE A 789 12.85 24.58 18.10
C ILE A 789 14.18 25.12 17.63
N GLN A 790 14.42 26.39 17.94
CA GLN A 790 15.59 27.12 17.49
C GLN A 790 16.58 27.27 18.63
N ARG A 791 17.87 27.07 18.36
CA ARG A 791 18.99 27.35 19.28
C ARG A 791 19.72 28.61 18.84
N TYR A 792 20.10 29.44 19.80
CA TYR A 792 20.99 30.57 19.58
C TYR A 792 22.43 30.06 19.45
N THR A 793 23.07 30.34 18.31
CA THR A 793 24.41 29.87 17.99
C THR A 793 25.49 30.87 18.40
N ASP A 794 26.73 30.40 18.58
CA ASP A 794 27.91 31.22 18.90
C ASP A 794 28.19 32.32 17.87
N ARG A 795 27.57 32.23 16.68
CA ARG A 795 27.61 33.26 15.61
C ARG A 795 26.59 34.39 15.81
N GLY A 796 25.83 34.40 16.90
CA GLY A 796 24.81 35.40 17.20
C GLY A 796 23.53 35.25 16.35
N MET A 797 23.22 34.03 15.91
CA MET A 797 22.05 33.75 15.06
C MET A 797 21.25 32.55 15.58
N TRP A 798 19.94 32.61 15.42
CA TRP A 798 19.05 31.46 15.64
C TRP A 798 19.20 30.43 14.52
N SER A 799 19.33 29.16 14.87
CA SER A 799 19.33 28.02 13.96
C SER A 799 18.27 27.02 14.38
N VAL A 800 17.54 26.46 13.42
CA VAL A 800 16.61 25.35 13.67
C VAL A 800 17.42 24.12 14.11
N GLU A 801 17.07 23.51 15.24
CA GLU A 801 17.62 22.23 15.71
C GLU A 801 16.56 21.12 15.70
N ARG A 802 15.27 21.43 15.92
CA ARG A 802 14.14 20.49 15.74
C ARG A 802 12.94 21.15 15.05
N THR A 803 12.06 20.30 14.53
CA THR A 803 10.82 20.60 13.79
C THR A 803 9.81 19.50 14.08
N ASP A 804 8.54 19.70 13.71
CA ASP A 804 7.46 18.69 13.75
C ASP A 804 7.71 17.38 12.96
N GLY A 805 8.85 17.28 12.27
CA GLY A 805 9.32 16.08 11.60
C GLY A 805 10.17 15.16 12.48
N HIS A 806 10.54 15.56 13.70
CA HIS A 806 11.39 14.81 14.63
C HIS A 806 10.55 14.01 15.64
N HIS A 807 10.93 12.74 15.87
CA HIS A 807 10.25 11.82 16.80
C HIS A 807 10.26 12.26 18.28
N SER A 808 11.22 13.10 18.65
CA SER A 808 11.35 13.71 19.99
C SER A 808 10.44 14.90 20.21
N THR A 809 9.59 15.25 19.24
CA THR A 809 8.69 16.39 19.33
C THR A 809 7.25 15.98 19.05
N THR A 810 6.30 16.67 19.67
CA THR A 810 4.87 16.46 19.43
C THR A 810 4.14 17.79 19.31
N MET A 811 3.03 17.77 18.59
CA MET A 811 2.07 18.87 18.52
C MET A 811 0.69 18.34 18.87
N ARG A 812 0.02 18.95 19.84
CA ARG A 812 -1.40 18.72 20.13
C ARG A 812 -2.18 19.98 19.84
N TRP A 813 -3.35 19.83 19.24
CA TRP A 813 -4.30 20.88 18.99
C TRP A 813 -5.59 20.56 19.72
N THR A 814 -6.20 21.57 20.35
CA THR A 814 -7.44 21.40 21.11
C THR A 814 -8.41 22.53 20.77
N ARG A 815 -9.62 22.17 20.32
CA ARG A 815 -10.74 23.12 20.25
C ARG A 815 -11.15 23.50 21.68
N THR A 816 -10.98 24.77 22.05
CA THR A 816 -11.35 25.28 23.38
C THR A 816 -12.78 25.81 23.42
N ASN A 817 -13.34 26.21 22.27
CA ASN A 817 -14.75 26.57 22.13
C ASN A 817 -15.22 26.31 20.69
N GLU A 818 -16.19 25.39 20.50
CA GLU A 818 -16.71 25.03 19.17
C GLU A 818 -17.46 26.18 18.49
N LEU A 819 -18.40 26.82 19.20
CA LEU A 819 -19.25 27.88 18.65
C LEU A 819 -18.44 29.13 18.30
N HIS A 820 -17.50 29.52 19.15
CA HIS A 820 -16.61 30.65 18.92
C HIS A 820 -15.47 30.32 17.93
N GLY A 821 -15.15 29.03 17.72
CA GLY A 821 -14.05 28.61 16.85
C GLY A 821 -12.66 28.82 17.46
N SER A 822 -12.53 28.87 18.79
CA SER A 822 -11.24 29.04 19.46
C SER A 822 -10.52 27.74 19.71
N SER A 823 -9.19 27.77 19.62
CA SER A 823 -8.32 26.63 19.86
C SER A 823 -6.98 27.01 20.50
N LYS A 824 -6.31 26.03 21.12
CA LYS A 824 -4.92 26.09 21.53
C LYS A 824 -4.07 25.09 20.74
N VAL A 825 -2.78 25.38 20.60
CA VAL A 825 -1.74 24.45 20.14
C VAL A 825 -0.72 24.29 21.26
N GLU A 826 -0.36 23.06 21.56
CA GLU A 826 0.60 22.66 22.56
C GLU A 826 1.75 21.97 21.82
N VAL A 827 2.97 22.47 22.00
CA VAL A 827 4.20 21.92 21.42
C VAL A 827 4.97 21.24 22.55
N GLY A 828 5.24 19.95 22.39
CA GLY A 828 6.06 19.15 23.30
C GLY A 828 7.44 18.85 22.69
N TRP A 829 8.48 18.86 23.52
CA TRP A 829 9.83 18.38 23.16
C TRP A 829 10.44 17.56 24.31
N ASP A 830 10.74 16.31 23.98
CA ASP A 830 11.55 15.39 24.78
C ASP A 830 13.04 15.68 24.47
N ILE A 831 13.75 16.32 25.40
CA ILE A 831 15.16 16.69 25.19
C ILE A 831 16.00 15.42 25.04
N GLU A 832 16.61 15.18 23.88
CA GLU A 832 17.44 13.99 23.70
C GLU A 832 18.80 14.16 24.42
N PRO A 833 19.43 13.06 24.92
CA PRO A 833 20.70 13.15 25.67
C PRO A 833 21.89 13.76 24.90
N TRP A 834 21.83 13.81 23.57
CA TRP A 834 22.84 14.44 22.70
C TRP A 834 22.49 15.90 22.31
N THR A 835 21.45 16.48 22.92
CA THR A 835 21.07 17.88 22.70
C THR A 835 22.18 18.82 23.16
N LYS A 836 22.58 19.74 22.29
CA LYS A 836 23.61 20.75 22.61
C LYS A 836 23.06 21.69 23.68
N GLN A 837 23.81 21.89 24.76
CA GLN A 837 23.49 22.92 25.75
C GLN A 837 23.51 24.32 25.12
N GLY A 838 22.70 25.24 25.64
CA GLY A 838 22.60 26.60 25.10
C GLY A 838 21.25 27.26 25.34
N LEU A 839 21.05 28.41 24.68
CA LEU A 839 19.80 29.18 24.71
C LEU A 839 18.89 28.73 23.55
N TYR A 840 17.61 28.52 23.83
CA TYR A 840 16.60 27.98 22.94
C TYR A 840 15.31 28.81 22.96
N ARG A 841 14.49 28.66 21.91
CA ARG A 841 13.10 29.15 21.85
C ARG A 841 12.25 28.25 20.96
N VAL A 842 10.94 28.25 21.18
CA VAL A 842 9.95 27.63 20.29
C VAL A 842 9.30 28.69 19.42
N VAL A 843 9.31 28.51 18.11
CA VAL A 843 8.58 29.33 17.13
C VAL A 843 7.41 28.52 16.59
N TYR A 844 6.19 29.04 16.70
CA TYR A 844 4.96 28.41 16.19
C TYR A 844 4.44 29.17 14.96
N TYR A 845 4.10 28.42 13.92
CA TYR A 845 3.53 28.95 12.68
C TYR A 845 2.10 28.43 12.49
N GLY A 846 1.12 29.34 12.45
CA GLY A 846 -0.29 29.01 12.30
C GLY A 846 -0.93 29.70 11.10
N ASP A 847 -2.01 29.11 10.60
CA ASP A 847 -2.82 29.67 9.52
C ASP A 847 -4.27 29.79 10.00
N ARG A 848 -4.80 31.01 10.08
CA ARG A 848 -6.14 31.31 10.64
C ARG A 848 -7.16 31.59 9.55
N LYS A 849 -8.38 31.05 9.67
CA LYS A 849 -9.49 31.32 8.74
C LYS A 849 -10.40 32.42 9.27
N THR A 850 -10.41 33.56 8.59
CA THR A 850 -11.20 34.74 9.00
C THR A 850 -12.70 34.49 8.86
N PRO A 851 -13.52 34.80 9.89
CA PRO A 851 -14.99 34.73 9.81
C PRO A 851 -15.56 35.48 8.61
N PHE A 852 -16.68 34.97 8.08
CA PHE A 852 -17.48 35.48 6.94
C PHE A 852 -16.77 35.57 5.58
N THR A 853 -15.52 36.03 5.53
CA THR A 853 -14.72 36.12 4.30
C THR A 853 -14.09 34.78 3.91
N GLY A 854 -13.87 33.89 4.88
CA GLY A 854 -13.19 32.59 4.67
C GLY A 854 -11.71 32.70 4.29
N LYS A 855 -11.13 33.90 4.29
CA LYS A 855 -9.73 34.14 3.92
C LYS A 855 -8.80 33.54 4.98
N ILE A 856 -7.88 32.69 4.52
CA ILE A 856 -6.80 32.13 5.33
C ILE A 856 -5.64 33.13 5.37
N GLN A 857 -5.04 33.34 6.54
CA GLN A 857 -3.89 34.21 6.74
C GLN A 857 -2.89 33.54 7.68
N PRO A 858 -1.58 33.54 7.36
CA PRO A 858 -0.55 33.05 8.26
C PRO A 858 -0.36 34.02 9.44
N PHE A 859 0.14 33.48 10.55
CA PHE A 859 0.69 34.20 11.69
C PHE A 859 1.86 33.39 12.29
N GLU A 860 2.74 34.10 13.00
CA GLU A 860 3.91 33.53 13.66
C GLU A 860 3.88 33.94 15.13
N ALA A 861 4.38 33.06 16.00
CA ALA A 861 4.51 33.27 17.43
C ALA A 861 5.86 32.76 17.92
N THR A 862 6.36 33.30 19.02
CA THR A 862 7.63 32.86 19.63
C THR A 862 7.48 32.81 21.15
N SER A 863 7.98 31.75 21.76
CA SER A 863 8.04 31.61 23.22
C SER A 863 9.01 32.60 23.85
N ALA A 864 8.97 32.71 25.18
CA ALA A 864 10.14 33.17 25.93
C ALA A 864 11.36 32.27 25.64
N GLU A 865 12.55 32.84 25.76
CA GLU A 865 13.81 32.13 25.61
C GLU A 865 14.11 31.32 26.89
N PHE A 866 14.70 30.14 26.74
CA PHE A 866 15.03 29.23 27.85
C PHE A 866 16.37 28.53 27.62
N TYR A 867 17.01 28.06 28.69
CA TYR A 867 18.27 27.34 28.60
C TYR A 867 18.09 25.82 28.64
N VAL A 868 18.95 25.10 27.93
CA VAL A 868 19.18 23.66 28.11
C VAL A 868 20.60 23.50 28.67
N VAL A 869 20.73 22.89 29.85
CA VAL A 869 21.94 22.96 30.73
C VAL A 869 22.46 21.62 31.24
#